data_AF-A0A7Y2EAL3-F1
#
_entry.id   AF-A0A7Y2EAL3-F1
#
_cell.length_a   1.000
_cell.length_b   1.000
_cell.length_c   1.000
_cell.angle_alpha   90.00
_cell.angle_beta   90.00
_cell.angle_gamma   90.00
#
_symmetry.space_group_name_H-M   'P 1'
#
loop_
_entity.id
_entity.type
_entity.pdbx_description
1 polymer ?
#
loop_
_entity_poly.entity_id
_entity_poly.type
_entity_poly.pdbx_seq_one_letter_code
_entity_poly.pdbx_strand_id
1 'polypeptide(L)'
;MSTKIILIVLVLAALGFGFLGLWQVPENTLMVSDGDPPKIYEPGFHWSLPGSRPSATFSTAPVTFEFPDPNGTYKLFDAEDRDLDAVFSVRYAIEKAGAADLYKHFGNSLEDSLRARLRTLARPAAARLPDSTPNSLNALRQRLEAQLRIPGLDLSLGVSANSESGSERTRVLLVGIDAGDWLNIDPLFEAGKLPNLKLLVESGVRADLNSLRPMLSPLLWTTMATGTTPDRHGILDFLAPDPNTGDMVPVTRRMRREPAFWNYATQAGRTQGIVGWLATWPAETISGHMVTDRFGYLAFATSTSGSEEGMTWPPDYVDEARPLESNLEDFPSSFWKRFAKVPDSELRTMTQEGFKSGDRLGNLALTLATAETYTRIALDLQTKDPDLLVVYYEMVDAVGHLVMPFSPPLRESVDPVAYEQYSDCADESYVFQDELLGRLLEKQDPNTIVMLVSDHGFKSEHERPLGSAEIRGGEAARWHRSPGIFCVQGPGIRRGVVLNDPLELVDIAPTLLALMGLPVPATMEGRVVEEILTDEGAKRFKPSYVDRVDLRPEVWTAPAATQLSGAAKAMQHNNLGLVLEAEGNLEGAEREFRAAVQASPKDRLARTNLGGVMVKTGRYEEAESLLSATIRDYPDNIPTMFNYALLRQKTNRFQEAADLYRKVLARDPAHLDARLNLGHSLVRMGRNDEAEGLFREVLRQRPSDANATFGLGIAAAQKQDLPGAAAAFRKTLELDPNHESARRNLTAVEQAMGN
;
A
#
# COMPACT_ATOMS: atom_id res chain seq x y z
N MET A 1 -39.79 -60.20 10.70
CA MET A 1 -40.18 -58.78 10.60
C MET A 1 -40.23 -58.45 9.11
N SER A 2 -41.42 -58.37 8.52
CA SER A 2 -42.14 -57.12 8.18
C SER A 2 -41.34 -56.25 7.19
N THR A 3 -41.70 -56.17 5.90
CA THR A 3 -42.75 -55.30 5.32
C THR A 3 -42.53 -53.81 5.60
N LYS A 4 -42.53 -53.01 4.50
CA LYS A 4 -42.42 -51.54 4.37
C LYS A 4 -40.95 -51.08 4.34
N ILE A 5 -40.42 -50.56 3.23
CA ILE A 5 -40.79 -49.27 2.64
C ILE A 5 -40.87 -49.38 1.10
N ILE A 6 -42.09 -49.31 0.59
CA ILE A 6 -42.41 -48.70 -0.70
C ILE A 6 -42.64 -47.23 -0.37
N LEU A 7 -41.80 -46.34 -0.90
CA LEU A 7 -42.19 -45.09 -1.56
C LEU A 7 -40.90 -44.31 -1.81
N ILE A 8 -40.37 -44.40 -3.03
CA ILE A 8 -39.70 -43.27 -3.67
C ILE A 8 -39.67 -43.64 -5.15
N VAL A 9 -40.47 -42.85 -5.89
CA VAL A 9 -40.16 -42.35 -7.22
C VAL A 9 -40.52 -43.26 -8.40
N LEU A 10 -41.32 -42.66 -9.30
CA LEU A 10 -41.55 -42.98 -10.72
C LEU A 10 -42.48 -44.19 -10.95
N VAL A 11 -43.60 -44.12 -11.68
CA VAL A 11 -43.98 -43.29 -12.84
C VAL A 11 -45.52 -43.29 -12.98
N LEU A 12 -46.02 -42.27 -13.70
CA LEU A 12 -47.26 -42.19 -14.51
C LEU A 12 -48.45 -41.49 -13.84
N ALA A 13 -48.67 -40.20 -14.13
CA ALA A 13 -49.31 -39.67 -15.35
C ALA A 13 -50.83 -39.91 -15.30
N ALA A 14 -51.72 -38.96 -15.59
CA ALA A 14 -51.64 -37.65 -16.19
C ALA A 14 -52.94 -36.91 -15.83
N LEU A 15 -52.95 -35.58 -15.93
CA LEU A 15 -53.93 -34.78 -16.68
C LEU A 15 -53.97 -33.35 -16.12
N GLY A 16 -53.43 -32.40 -16.88
CA GLY A 16 -53.64 -30.98 -16.61
C GLY A 16 -52.47 -30.07 -16.97
N PHE A 17 -52.31 -29.79 -18.27
CA PHE A 17 -51.72 -28.56 -18.82
C PHE A 17 -50.31 -28.12 -18.37
N GLY A 18 -49.35 -28.33 -19.28
CA GLY A 18 -48.21 -27.44 -19.56
C GLY A 18 -47.41 -26.87 -18.39
N PHE A 19 -46.51 -27.66 -17.80
CA PHE A 19 -45.45 -27.10 -16.95
C PHE A 19 -44.10 -27.27 -17.63
N LEU A 20 -43.75 -26.25 -18.42
CA LEU A 20 -42.37 -25.85 -18.62
C LEU A 20 -41.75 -25.55 -17.24
N GLY A 21 -40.55 -26.06 -16.96
CA GLY A 21 -39.89 -25.86 -15.66
C GLY A 21 -38.63 -25.01 -15.82
N LEU A 22 -38.62 -23.83 -15.21
CA LEU A 22 -37.37 -23.13 -14.90
C LEU A 22 -36.79 -23.73 -13.62
N TRP A 23 -35.53 -24.14 -13.64
CA TRP A 23 -34.83 -24.52 -12.43
C TRP A 23 -33.44 -23.88 -12.36
N GLN A 24 -32.95 -23.71 -11.15
CA GLN A 24 -31.62 -23.17 -10.87
C GLN A 24 -30.63 -24.32 -10.76
N VAL A 25 -29.51 -24.26 -11.47
CA VAL A 25 -28.41 -25.23 -11.38
C VAL A 25 -27.37 -24.70 -10.39
N PRO A 26 -27.11 -25.39 -9.26
CA PRO A 26 -26.06 -25.01 -8.31
C PRO A 26 -24.66 -25.09 -8.93
N GLU A 27 -23.71 -24.31 -8.39
CA GLU A 27 -22.29 -24.45 -8.72
C GLU A 27 -21.81 -25.90 -8.54
N ASN A 28 -20.97 -26.37 -9.45
CA ASN A 28 -20.39 -27.73 -9.47
C ASN A 28 -21.40 -28.89 -9.62
N THR A 29 -22.59 -28.64 -10.17
CA THR A 29 -23.58 -29.71 -10.41
C THR A 29 -23.28 -30.48 -11.70
N LEU A 30 -22.90 -31.75 -11.56
CA LEU A 30 -22.75 -32.69 -12.68
C LEU A 30 -24.11 -33.33 -13.00
N MET A 31 -24.69 -33.01 -14.16
CA MET A 31 -25.96 -33.62 -14.60
C MET A 31 -25.69 -34.67 -15.68
N VAL A 32 -26.09 -35.92 -15.41
CA VAL A 32 -25.98 -37.05 -16.34
C VAL A 32 -27.38 -37.37 -16.87
N SER A 33 -27.55 -37.40 -18.19
CA SER A 33 -28.73 -37.98 -18.83
C SER A 33 -28.36 -39.32 -19.47
N ASP A 34 -29.29 -40.28 -19.46
CA ASP A 34 -29.08 -41.60 -20.05
C ASP A 34 -28.61 -41.49 -21.51
N GLY A 35 -27.39 -41.95 -21.78
CA GLY A 35 -26.87 -42.16 -23.14
C GLY A 35 -25.83 -41.15 -23.67
N ASP A 36 -25.46 -40.11 -22.91
CA ASP A 36 -24.42 -39.14 -23.30
C ASP A 36 -23.31 -39.02 -22.23
N PRO A 37 -22.07 -38.64 -22.62
CA PRO A 37 -21.00 -38.36 -21.66
C PRO A 37 -21.37 -37.18 -20.73
N PRO A 38 -20.93 -37.22 -19.45
CA PRO A 38 -21.25 -36.18 -18.48
C PRO A 38 -20.75 -34.82 -18.97
N LYS A 39 -21.64 -33.82 -18.96
CA LYS A 39 -21.32 -32.43 -19.33
C LYS A 39 -21.60 -31.53 -18.13
N ILE A 40 -20.61 -30.72 -17.76
CA ILE A 40 -20.76 -29.70 -16.72
C ILE A 40 -21.55 -28.55 -17.32
N TYR A 41 -22.65 -28.15 -16.68
CA TYR A 41 -23.42 -26.98 -17.08
C TYR A 41 -22.97 -25.77 -16.25
N GLU A 42 -22.91 -24.60 -16.88
CA GLU A 42 -22.60 -23.36 -16.17
C GLU A 42 -23.68 -23.04 -15.11
N PRO A 43 -23.28 -22.51 -13.94
CA PRO A 43 -24.22 -22.06 -12.91
C PRO A 43 -25.20 -21.03 -13.45
N GLY A 44 -26.50 -21.22 -13.21
CA GLY A 44 -27.51 -20.33 -13.79
C GLY A 44 -28.95 -20.84 -13.70
N PHE A 45 -29.85 -20.11 -14.35
CA PHE A 45 -31.23 -20.52 -14.58
C PHE A 45 -31.33 -21.25 -15.91
N HIS A 46 -31.85 -22.47 -15.86
CA HIS A 46 -32.01 -23.35 -17.02
C HIS A 46 -33.48 -23.56 -17.29
N TRP A 47 -33.85 -23.47 -18.57
CA TRP A 47 -35.18 -23.80 -19.04
C TRP A 47 -35.13 -25.05 -19.92
N SER A 48 -36.01 -26.02 -19.66
CA SER A 48 -36.13 -27.18 -20.54
C SER A 48 -37.56 -27.73 -20.60
N LEU A 49 -37.83 -28.58 -21.60
CA LEU A 49 -39.00 -29.46 -21.59
C LEU A 49 -38.67 -30.69 -20.71
N PRO A 50 -39.65 -31.24 -19.97
CA PRO A 50 -39.43 -32.46 -19.19
C PRO A 50 -38.81 -33.58 -20.04
N GLY A 51 -37.68 -34.13 -19.58
CA GLY A 51 -36.96 -35.21 -20.28
C GLY A 51 -36.12 -34.77 -21.49
N SER A 52 -35.88 -33.47 -21.68
CA SER A 52 -35.08 -32.91 -22.77
C SER A 52 -33.91 -32.06 -22.26
N ARG A 53 -32.91 -31.86 -23.14
CA ARG A 53 -31.73 -31.02 -22.87
C ARG A 53 -32.14 -29.57 -22.56
N PRO A 54 -31.40 -28.86 -21.69
CA PRO A 54 -31.59 -27.43 -21.48
C PRO A 54 -31.54 -26.69 -22.82
N SER A 55 -32.54 -25.85 -23.10
CA SER A 55 -32.63 -25.08 -24.35
C SER A 55 -32.03 -23.68 -24.22
N ALA A 56 -31.75 -23.24 -22.99
CA ALA A 56 -31.34 -21.88 -22.66
C ALA A 56 -30.68 -21.82 -21.29
N THR A 57 -29.61 -21.03 -21.18
CA THR A 57 -28.88 -20.76 -19.93
C THR A 57 -28.85 -19.26 -19.68
N PHE A 58 -29.28 -18.85 -18.49
CA PHE A 58 -29.05 -17.50 -17.97
C PHE A 58 -28.11 -17.57 -16.79
N SER A 59 -26.93 -16.95 -16.90
CA SER A 59 -25.98 -16.90 -15.80
C SER A 59 -26.60 -16.18 -14.59
N THR A 60 -26.36 -16.70 -13.38
CA THR A 60 -26.63 -15.97 -12.14
C THR A 60 -25.49 -14.99 -11.81
N ALA A 61 -24.33 -15.14 -12.45
CA ALA A 61 -23.25 -14.18 -12.36
C ALA A 61 -23.57 -12.94 -13.20
N PRO A 62 -23.18 -11.73 -12.75
CA PRO A 62 -23.34 -10.52 -13.54
C PRO A 62 -22.65 -10.66 -14.91
N VAL A 63 -23.40 -10.43 -15.98
CA VAL A 63 -22.88 -10.40 -17.35
C VAL A 63 -22.55 -8.96 -17.70
N THR A 64 -21.40 -8.74 -18.31
CA THR A 64 -20.99 -7.41 -18.80
C THR A 64 -20.66 -7.49 -20.28
N PHE A 65 -21.11 -6.49 -21.03
CA PHE A 65 -20.73 -6.33 -22.43
C PHE A 65 -20.54 -4.87 -22.82
N GLU A 66 -19.70 -4.63 -23.83
CA GLU A 66 -19.49 -3.31 -24.42
C GLU A 66 -20.32 -3.13 -25.69
N PHE A 67 -20.80 -1.90 -25.90
CA PHE A 67 -21.50 -1.47 -27.10
C PHE A 67 -20.91 -0.15 -27.60
N PRO A 68 -20.54 -0.03 -28.89
CA PRO A 68 -20.59 -1.08 -29.93
C PRO A 68 -19.65 -2.27 -29.61
N ASP A 69 -19.81 -3.38 -30.35
CA ASP A 69 -18.99 -4.60 -30.20
C ASP A 69 -17.48 -4.27 -30.26
N PRO A 70 -16.61 -5.14 -29.70
CA PRO A 70 -15.26 -4.76 -29.26
C PRO A 70 -14.48 -4.04 -30.36
N ASN A 71 -13.93 -2.86 -30.03
CA ASN A 71 -13.23 -1.91 -30.90
C ASN A 71 -14.10 -0.94 -31.72
N GLY A 72 -15.42 -0.98 -31.61
CA GLY A 72 -16.30 0.04 -32.20
C GLY A 72 -16.54 1.22 -31.26
N THR A 73 -16.68 2.42 -31.82
CA THR A 73 -17.16 3.61 -31.10
C THR A 73 -18.52 4.03 -31.64
N TYR A 74 -19.35 4.58 -30.77
CA TYR A 74 -20.62 5.20 -31.14
C TYR A 74 -20.44 6.72 -31.19
N LYS A 75 -20.69 7.33 -32.34
CA LYS A 75 -20.56 8.78 -32.49
C LYS A 75 -21.68 9.51 -31.74
N LEU A 76 -21.30 10.27 -30.71
CA LEU A 76 -22.09 11.29 -30.04
C LEU A 76 -21.64 12.68 -30.51
N PHE A 77 -22.49 13.68 -30.29
CA PHE A 77 -22.20 15.06 -30.65
C PHE A 77 -22.52 15.96 -29.46
N ASP A 78 -21.71 16.98 -29.21
CA ASP A 78 -22.09 18.02 -28.25
C ASP A 78 -22.83 19.18 -28.92
N ALA A 79 -23.12 20.24 -28.16
CA ALA A 79 -23.83 21.42 -28.65
C ALA A 79 -23.03 22.22 -29.71
N GLU A 80 -21.72 21.97 -29.83
CA GLU A 80 -20.82 22.58 -30.81
C GLU A 80 -20.57 21.67 -32.02
N ASP A 81 -21.31 20.56 -32.15
CA ASP A 81 -21.12 19.53 -33.20
C ASP A 81 -19.74 18.88 -33.20
N ARG A 82 -19.07 18.82 -32.04
CA ARG A 82 -17.83 18.06 -31.92
C ARG A 82 -18.12 16.57 -31.81
N ASP A 83 -17.35 15.78 -32.56
CA ASP A 83 -17.42 14.32 -32.54
C ASP A 83 -16.89 13.78 -31.22
N LEU A 84 -17.72 12.99 -30.56
CA LEU A 84 -17.40 12.25 -29.34
C LEU A 84 -17.52 10.76 -29.64
N ASP A 85 -16.41 10.03 -29.53
CA ASP A 85 -16.38 8.58 -29.64
C ASP A 85 -16.79 7.96 -28.31
N ALA A 86 -18.00 7.43 -28.25
CA ALA A 86 -18.56 6.87 -27.03
C ALA A 86 -18.57 5.34 -27.02
N VAL A 87 -18.27 4.79 -25.84
CA VAL A 87 -18.43 3.37 -25.54
C VAL A 87 -19.38 3.24 -24.36
N PHE A 88 -20.33 2.31 -24.49
CA PHE A 88 -21.31 1.99 -23.46
C PHE A 88 -20.96 0.64 -22.85
N SER A 89 -20.76 0.60 -21.53
CA SER A 89 -20.57 -0.65 -20.80
C SER A 89 -21.88 -1.02 -20.10
N VAL A 90 -22.47 -2.17 -20.44
CA VAL A 90 -23.71 -2.64 -19.84
C VAL A 90 -23.38 -3.81 -18.93
N ARG A 91 -23.67 -3.67 -17.64
CA ARG A 91 -23.62 -4.78 -16.68
C ARG A 91 -25.03 -5.11 -16.22
N TYR A 92 -25.41 -6.38 -16.32
CA TYR A 92 -26.69 -6.84 -15.83
C TYR A 92 -26.61 -8.18 -15.08
N ALA A 93 -27.51 -8.37 -14.11
CA ALA A 93 -27.74 -9.62 -13.42
C ALA A 93 -29.25 -9.92 -13.38
N ILE A 94 -29.61 -11.20 -13.44
CA ILE A 94 -31.00 -11.61 -13.47
C ILE A 94 -31.47 -11.95 -12.05
N GLU A 95 -32.53 -11.28 -11.61
CA GLU A 95 -33.14 -11.55 -10.31
C GLU A 95 -33.92 -12.87 -10.36
N LYS A 96 -33.77 -13.67 -9.30
CA LYS A 96 -34.43 -14.98 -9.18
C LYS A 96 -35.95 -14.94 -9.38
N ALA A 97 -36.60 -13.87 -8.92
CA ALA A 97 -38.05 -13.71 -9.03
C ALA A 97 -38.52 -13.38 -10.47
N GLY A 98 -37.65 -12.78 -11.30
CA GLY A 98 -37.99 -12.32 -12.65
C GLY A 98 -37.48 -13.20 -13.79
N ALA A 99 -36.55 -14.13 -13.50
CA ALA A 99 -35.90 -14.98 -14.49
C ALA A 99 -36.88 -15.71 -15.44
N ALA A 100 -38.01 -16.19 -14.91
CA ALA A 100 -38.96 -16.95 -15.72
C ALA A 100 -39.71 -16.10 -16.74
N ASP A 101 -40.04 -14.86 -16.37
CA ASP A 101 -40.75 -13.95 -17.25
C ASP A 101 -39.81 -13.32 -18.28
N LEU A 102 -38.56 -13.05 -17.89
CA LEU A 102 -37.51 -12.67 -18.82
C LEU A 102 -37.26 -13.75 -19.89
N TYR A 103 -37.19 -15.02 -19.51
CA TYR A 103 -37.06 -16.10 -20.50
C TYR A 103 -38.23 -16.17 -21.48
N LYS A 104 -39.47 -16.12 -20.98
CA LYS A 104 -40.67 -16.13 -21.85
C LYS A 104 -40.65 -14.98 -22.86
N HIS A 105 -40.11 -13.83 -22.46
CA HIS A 105 -40.12 -12.62 -23.27
C HIS A 105 -38.94 -12.55 -24.26
N PHE A 106 -37.74 -12.94 -23.84
CA PHE A 106 -36.51 -12.73 -24.63
C PHE A 106 -35.85 -14.02 -25.15
N GLY A 107 -36.21 -15.20 -24.64
CA GLY A 107 -35.51 -16.45 -24.94
C GLY A 107 -34.00 -16.32 -24.72
N ASN A 108 -33.18 -16.79 -25.66
CA ASN A 108 -31.71 -16.66 -25.63
C ASN A 108 -31.18 -15.31 -26.15
N SER A 109 -32.07 -14.37 -26.49
CA SER A 109 -31.71 -13.13 -27.20
C SER A 109 -31.73 -11.88 -26.32
N LEU A 110 -31.61 -12.04 -24.99
CA LEU A 110 -31.67 -10.91 -24.06
C LEU A 110 -30.55 -9.89 -24.33
N GLU A 111 -29.31 -10.34 -24.48
CA GLU A 111 -28.17 -9.47 -24.78
C GLU A 111 -28.35 -8.75 -26.14
N ASP A 112 -28.71 -9.50 -27.19
CA ASP A 112 -29.01 -8.94 -28.51
C ASP A 112 -30.12 -7.89 -28.46
N SER A 113 -31.15 -8.13 -27.64
CA SER A 113 -32.27 -7.21 -27.41
C SER A 113 -31.82 -5.95 -26.69
N LEU A 114 -30.95 -6.07 -25.68
CA LEU A 114 -30.35 -4.93 -24.98
C LEU A 114 -29.47 -4.11 -25.94
N ARG A 115 -28.62 -4.75 -26.75
CA ARG A 115 -27.79 -4.11 -27.78
C ARG A 115 -28.65 -3.38 -28.81
N ALA A 116 -29.71 -4.00 -29.32
CA ALA A 116 -30.61 -3.39 -30.29
C ALA A 116 -31.36 -2.18 -29.71
N ARG A 117 -31.79 -2.27 -28.45
CA ARG A 117 -32.45 -1.17 -27.74
C ARG A 117 -31.49 -0.03 -27.49
N LEU A 118 -30.28 -0.31 -27.00
CA LEU A 118 -29.24 0.69 -26.78
C LEU A 118 -28.84 1.38 -28.10
N ARG A 119 -28.69 0.64 -29.21
CA ARG A 119 -28.47 1.21 -30.55
C ARG A 119 -29.56 2.17 -30.98
N THR A 120 -30.81 1.91 -30.58
CA THR A 120 -31.97 2.76 -30.90
C THR A 120 -32.01 4.01 -30.02
N LEU A 121 -31.74 3.85 -28.72
CA LEU A 121 -31.75 4.94 -27.75
C LEU A 121 -30.55 5.89 -27.90
N ALA A 122 -29.39 5.36 -28.31
CA ALA A 122 -28.17 6.12 -28.54
C ALA A 122 -28.12 6.84 -29.89
N ARG A 123 -29.16 6.73 -30.75
CA ARG A 123 -29.17 7.29 -32.12
C ARG A 123 -28.64 8.74 -32.19
N PRO A 124 -27.87 9.10 -33.24
CA PRO A 124 -27.29 10.44 -33.42
C PRO A 124 -28.27 11.60 -33.21
N ALA A 125 -29.52 11.47 -33.66
CA ALA A 125 -30.55 12.49 -33.50
C ALA A 125 -31.11 12.64 -32.06
N ALA A 126 -30.88 11.66 -31.17
CA ALA A 126 -31.38 11.61 -29.80
C ALA A 126 -30.29 11.83 -28.73
N ALA A 127 -29.02 11.86 -29.12
CA ALA A 127 -27.85 11.83 -28.24
C ALA A 127 -26.92 13.04 -28.41
N ARG A 128 -27.49 14.20 -28.76
CA ARG A 128 -26.76 15.48 -28.70
C ARG A 128 -26.64 15.92 -27.24
N LEU A 129 -25.41 16.04 -26.76
CA LEU A 129 -25.11 16.47 -25.40
C LEU A 129 -25.08 18.00 -25.31
N PRO A 130 -25.46 18.60 -24.17
CA PRO A 130 -25.30 20.03 -23.94
C PRO A 130 -23.83 20.48 -24.00
N ASP A 131 -22.92 19.62 -23.53
CA ASP A 131 -21.46 19.79 -23.55
C ASP A 131 -20.76 18.43 -23.42
N SER A 132 -19.43 18.40 -23.50
CA SER A 132 -18.61 17.19 -23.35
C SER A 132 -18.21 16.89 -21.90
N THR A 133 -18.91 17.45 -20.90
CA THR A 133 -18.52 17.29 -19.49
C THR A 133 -18.96 15.94 -18.91
N PRO A 134 -18.31 15.46 -17.84
CA PRO A 134 -18.76 14.26 -17.10
C PRO A 134 -20.21 14.35 -16.62
N ASN A 135 -20.71 15.55 -16.31
CA ASN A 135 -22.10 15.76 -15.90
C ASN A 135 -23.09 15.46 -17.03
N SER A 136 -22.80 15.92 -18.25
CA SER A 136 -23.61 15.64 -19.43
C SER A 136 -23.60 14.16 -19.81
N LEU A 137 -22.44 13.49 -19.68
CA LEU A 137 -22.33 12.05 -19.88
C LEU A 137 -23.08 11.24 -18.81
N ASN A 138 -23.02 11.65 -17.54
CA ASN A 138 -23.77 11.02 -16.47
C ASN A 138 -25.29 11.24 -16.62
N ALA A 139 -25.73 12.41 -17.08
CA ALA A 139 -27.13 12.67 -17.39
C ALA A 139 -27.63 11.79 -18.55
N LEU A 140 -26.82 11.63 -19.60
CA LEU A 140 -27.09 10.70 -20.70
C LEU A 140 -27.19 9.26 -20.19
N ARG A 141 -26.22 8.83 -19.38
CA ARG A 141 -26.19 7.51 -18.72
C ARG A 141 -27.48 7.24 -17.96
N GLN A 142 -27.87 8.13 -17.04
CA GLN A 142 -29.09 7.96 -16.23
C GLN A 142 -30.35 7.88 -17.09
N ARG A 143 -30.45 8.70 -18.14
CA ARG A 143 -31.58 8.69 -19.07
C ARG A 143 -31.67 7.36 -19.83
N LEU A 144 -30.55 6.89 -20.37
CA LEU A 144 -30.48 5.64 -21.12
C LEU A 144 -30.75 4.43 -20.20
N GLU A 145 -30.12 4.40 -19.03
CA GLU A 145 -30.32 3.35 -18.03
C GLU A 145 -31.80 3.24 -17.61
N ALA A 146 -32.47 4.37 -17.33
CA ALA A 146 -33.89 4.40 -17.03
C ALA A 146 -34.77 3.83 -18.16
N GLN A 147 -34.38 4.04 -19.41
CA GLN A 147 -35.10 3.54 -20.59
C GLN A 147 -34.76 2.09 -20.96
N LEU A 148 -33.65 1.57 -20.45
CA LEU A 148 -33.19 0.18 -20.61
C LEU A 148 -33.72 -0.74 -19.51
N ARG A 149 -34.31 -0.21 -18.43
CA ARG A 149 -34.88 -1.01 -17.34
C ARG A 149 -35.89 -2.03 -17.85
N ILE A 150 -35.68 -3.27 -17.43
CA ILE A 150 -36.57 -4.41 -17.65
C ILE A 150 -36.87 -5.01 -16.26
N PRO A 151 -38.14 -5.22 -15.89
CA PRO A 151 -38.47 -5.85 -14.61
C PRO A 151 -37.79 -7.23 -14.46
N GLY A 152 -37.19 -7.48 -13.30
CA GLY A 152 -36.44 -8.72 -13.03
C GLY A 152 -34.98 -8.71 -13.49
N LEU A 153 -34.49 -7.59 -14.03
CA LEU A 153 -33.11 -7.38 -14.44
C LEU A 153 -32.50 -6.26 -13.59
N ASP A 154 -31.48 -6.58 -12.81
CA ASP A 154 -30.60 -5.58 -12.19
C ASP A 154 -29.61 -5.13 -13.25
N LEU A 155 -29.74 -3.90 -13.76
CA LEU A 155 -28.95 -3.38 -14.88
C LEU A 155 -28.35 -2.04 -14.53
N SER A 156 -27.06 -1.90 -14.82
CA SER A 156 -26.30 -0.66 -14.72
C SER A 156 -25.63 -0.34 -16.05
N LEU A 157 -25.56 0.95 -16.38
CA LEU A 157 -24.93 1.45 -17.60
C LEU A 157 -23.75 2.35 -17.23
N GLY A 158 -22.61 2.13 -17.87
CA GLY A 158 -21.48 3.05 -17.97
C GLY A 158 -21.45 3.72 -19.35
N VAL A 159 -21.03 4.98 -19.40
CA VAL A 159 -20.82 5.74 -20.64
C VAL A 159 -19.47 6.42 -20.55
N SER A 160 -18.55 6.10 -21.47
CA SER A 160 -17.34 6.86 -21.71
C SER A 160 -17.45 7.56 -23.07
N ALA A 161 -16.87 8.75 -23.21
CA ALA A 161 -16.82 9.44 -24.49
C ALA A 161 -15.54 10.28 -24.61
N ASN A 162 -14.84 10.16 -25.74
CA ASN A 162 -13.61 10.90 -26.02
C ASN A 162 -13.85 11.88 -27.18
N SER A 163 -13.44 13.15 -27.02
CA SER A 163 -13.49 14.11 -28.13
C SER A 163 -12.32 13.91 -29.09
N GLU A 164 -12.58 13.91 -30.41
CA GLU A 164 -11.50 13.96 -31.42
C GLU A 164 -10.71 15.29 -31.38
N SER A 165 -11.15 16.31 -30.60
CA SER A 165 -10.40 17.55 -30.39
C SER A 165 -9.40 17.45 -29.22
N GLY A 166 -8.23 16.87 -29.48
CA GLY A 166 -6.92 17.43 -29.09
C GLY A 166 -6.66 17.89 -27.64
N SER A 167 -7.13 17.21 -26.59
CA SER A 167 -6.35 17.19 -25.34
C SER A 167 -5.36 16.03 -25.45
N GLU A 168 -4.06 16.31 -25.49
CA GLU A 168 -3.04 15.24 -25.49
C GLU A 168 -3.34 14.23 -24.38
N ARG A 169 -3.54 12.98 -24.78
CA ARG A 169 -3.69 11.84 -23.88
C ARG A 169 -2.53 11.85 -22.89
N THR A 170 -2.82 12.04 -21.60
CA THR A 170 -1.78 12.07 -20.56
C THR A 170 -1.53 10.64 -20.10
N ARG A 171 -0.30 10.17 -20.30
CA ARG A 171 0.16 8.88 -19.79
C ARG A 171 0.91 9.07 -18.48
N VAL A 172 0.71 8.16 -17.54
CA VAL A 172 1.44 8.16 -16.28
C VAL A 172 2.08 6.80 -16.05
N LEU A 173 3.36 6.80 -15.69
CA LEU A 173 4.07 5.65 -15.15
C LEU A 173 4.34 5.92 -13.67
N LEU A 174 3.74 5.14 -12.79
CA LEU A 174 4.01 5.14 -11.36
C LEU A 174 4.87 3.94 -10.99
N VAL A 175 6.05 4.19 -10.44
CA VAL A 175 6.95 3.15 -9.93
C VAL A 175 7.00 3.28 -8.41
N GLY A 176 6.68 2.19 -7.72
CA GLY A 176 6.84 2.06 -6.27
C GLY A 176 8.09 1.26 -5.95
N ILE A 177 8.99 1.83 -5.15
CA ILE A 177 10.14 1.10 -4.58
C ILE A 177 9.92 1.01 -3.07
N ASP A 178 9.75 -0.19 -2.53
CA ASP A 178 9.65 -0.38 -1.08
C ASP A 178 11.00 -0.07 -0.41
N ALA A 179 10.96 0.71 0.67
CA ALA A 179 12.12 1.16 1.44
C ALA A 179 13.20 1.97 0.68
N GLY A 180 12.82 2.69 -0.38
CA GLY A 180 13.70 3.62 -1.08
C GLY A 180 14.10 4.79 -0.17
N ASP A 181 15.40 5.02 -0.01
CA ASP A 181 15.93 6.01 0.93
C ASP A 181 17.02 6.88 0.30
N TRP A 182 16.85 8.20 0.38
CA TRP A 182 17.85 9.17 -0.09
C TRP A 182 19.21 8.98 0.60
N LEU A 183 19.24 8.52 1.86
CA LEU A 183 20.49 8.22 2.58
C LEU A 183 21.33 7.15 1.87
N ASN A 184 20.68 6.17 1.23
CA ASN A 184 21.35 5.10 0.50
C ASN A 184 21.54 5.45 -0.99
N ILE A 185 20.63 6.24 -1.57
CA ILE A 185 20.64 6.62 -2.98
C ILE A 185 21.68 7.69 -3.28
N ASP A 186 21.80 8.74 -2.46
CA ASP A 186 22.69 9.88 -2.75
C ASP A 186 24.17 9.48 -2.88
N PRO A 187 24.74 8.63 -1.99
CA PRO A 187 26.11 8.14 -2.18
C PRO A 187 26.31 7.38 -3.50
N LEU A 188 25.29 6.66 -3.97
CA LEU A 188 25.33 5.92 -5.23
C LEU A 188 25.20 6.85 -6.45
N PHE A 189 24.47 7.97 -6.34
CA PHE A 189 24.49 9.04 -7.36
C PHE A 189 25.87 9.66 -7.54
N GLU A 190 26.55 9.95 -6.44
CA GLU A 190 27.90 10.51 -6.45
C GLU A 190 28.92 9.51 -7.02
N ALA A 191 28.70 8.21 -6.78
CA ALA A 191 29.48 7.14 -7.37
C ALA A 191 29.14 6.84 -8.86
N GLY A 192 28.11 7.49 -9.41
CA GLY A 192 27.67 7.27 -10.80
C GLY A 192 27.00 5.92 -11.05
N LYS A 193 26.45 5.28 -10.01
CA LYS A 193 25.90 3.92 -10.07
C LYS A 193 24.41 3.84 -10.42
N LEU A 194 23.65 4.93 -10.28
CA LEU A 194 22.19 4.98 -10.53
C LEU A 194 21.83 5.99 -11.64
N PRO A 195 22.29 5.77 -12.89
CA PRO A 195 22.15 6.75 -13.96
C PRO A 195 20.69 7.06 -14.34
N ASN A 196 19.77 6.09 -14.26
CA ASN A 196 18.38 6.28 -14.71
C ASN A 196 17.60 7.12 -13.70
N LEU A 197 17.72 6.79 -12.41
CA LEU A 197 17.11 7.52 -11.33
C LEU A 197 17.69 8.94 -11.20
N LYS A 198 19.02 9.08 -11.38
CA LYS A 198 19.68 10.39 -11.38
C LYS A 198 19.09 11.31 -12.46
N LEU A 199 18.84 10.77 -13.65
CA LEU A 199 18.19 11.53 -14.73
C LEU A 199 16.80 12.02 -14.31
N LEU A 200 15.97 11.16 -13.69
CA LEU A 200 14.63 11.56 -13.23
C LEU A 200 14.71 12.69 -12.19
N VAL A 201 15.63 12.57 -11.23
CA VAL A 201 15.81 13.58 -10.16
C VAL A 201 16.32 14.90 -10.72
N GLU A 202 17.34 14.88 -11.58
CA GLU A 202 17.93 16.11 -12.15
C GLU A 202 16.99 16.83 -13.13
N SER A 203 16.12 16.08 -13.81
CA SER A 203 15.22 16.62 -14.83
C SER A 203 13.77 16.76 -14.36
N GLY A 204 13.48 16.44 -13.10
CA GLY A 204 12.15 16.49 -12.49
C GLY A 204 12.12 17.26 -11.17
N VAL A 205 11.19 16.86 -10.30
CA VAL A 205 11.03 17.34 -8.93
C VAL A 205 11.33 16.21 -7.96
N ARG A 206 12.19 16.45 -6.98
CA ARG A 206 12.48 15.57 -5.85
C ARG A 206 11.89 16.12 -4.56
N ALA A 207 11.40 15.23 -3.70
CA ALA A 207 10.99 15.57 -2.35
C ALA A 207 11.19 14.39 -1.39
N ASP A 208 11.16 14.69 -0.10
CA ASP A 208 10.98 13.71 0.95
C ASP A 208 9.50 13.32 1.05
N LEU A 209 9.21 12.03 1.26
CA LEU A 209 7.86 11.53 1.51
C LEU A 209 7.77 11.00 2.94
N ASN A 210 7.10 11.75 3.81
CA ASN A 210 6.91 11.38 5.21
C ASN A 210 6.10 10.10 5.32
N SER A 211 6.51 9.23 6.24
CA SER A 211 5.89 7.93 6.48
C SER A 211 4.96 7.98 7.70
N LEU A 212 3.94 7.12 7.72
CA LEU A 212 3.09 6.94 8.89
C LEU A 212 3.67 5.92 9.87
N ARG A 213 3.19 5.96 11.12
CA ARG A 213 3.52 4.96 12.14
C ARG A 213 2.30 4.08 12.43
N PRO A 214 2.46 2.75 12.55
CA PRO A 214 3.71 2.00 12.35
C PRO A 214 4.11 1.94 10.87
N MET A 215 5.42 1.91 10.60
CA MET A 215 5.96 1.85 9.23
C MET A 215 5.88 0.41 8.71
N LEU A 216 4.68 -0.02 8.29
CA LEU A 216 4.40 -1.34 7.73
C LEU A 216 3.93 -1.19 6.30
N SER A 217 4.60 -1.81 5.33
CA SER A 217 4.38 -1.53 3.91
C SER A 217 2.92 -1.69 3.48
N PRO A 218 2.17 -2.76 3.83
CA PRO A 218 0.78 -2.88 3.39
C PRO A 218 -0.14 -1.78 3.94
N LEU A 219 0.15 -1.23 5.12
CA LEU A 219 -0.54 -0.06 5.66
C LEU A 219 -0.23 1.17 4.80
N LEU A 220 1.06 1.44 4.56
CA LEU A 220 1.53 2.65 3.90
C LEU A 220 1.21 2.70 2.39
N TRP A 221 1.40 1.59 1.67
CA TRP A 221 1.03 1.49 0.25
C TRP A 221 -0.49 1.55 0.05
N THR A 222 -1.28 1.11 1.02
CA THR A 222 -2.74 1.31 0.99
C THR A 222 -3.11 2.78 1.26
N THR A 223 -2.42 3.46 2.18
CA THR A 223 -2.57 4.90 2.40
C THR A 223 -2.31 5.66 1.09
N MET A 224 -1.20 5.38 0.40
CA MET A 224 -0.88 6.00 -0.89
C MET A 224 -1.91 5.69 -1.97
N ALA A 225 -2.40 4.45 -2.04
CA ALA A 225 -3.37 4.03 -3.06
C ALA A 225 -4.74 4.70 -2.87
N THR A 226 -5.15 4.94 -1.63
CA THR A 226 -6.50 5.45 -1.29
C THR A 226 -6.52 6.95 -1.05
N GLY A 227 -5.39 7.56 -0.72
CA GLY A 227 -5.33 8.95 -0.26
C GLY A 227 -6.01 9.17 1.09
N THR A 228 -6.12 8.12 1.92
CA THR A 228 -6.76 8.14 3.24
C THR A 228 -5.87 7.49 4.29
N THR A 229 -6.11 7.77 5.57
CA THR A 229 -5.37 7.22 6.70
C THR A 229 -5.76 5.78 7.05
N PRO A 230 -4.90 5.04 7.80
CA PRO A 230 -5.14 3.63 8.11
C PRO A 230 -6.39 3.29 8.91
N ASP A 231 -6.83 4.18 9.79
CA ASP A 231 -8.09 4.04 10.52
C ASP A 231 -9.30 4.04 9.59
N ARG A 232 -9.20 4.74 8.45
CA ARG A 232 -10.21 4.77 7.39
C ARG A 232 -10.16 3.58 6.45
N HIS A 233 -9.04 3.37 5.77
CA HIS A 233 -8.93 2.28 4.80
C HIS A 233 -8.86 0.89 5.46
N GLY A 234 -8.51 0.81 6.75
CA GLY A 234 -8.65 -0.39 7.58
C GLY A 234 -7.53 -1.43 7.44
N ILE A 235 -6.48 -1.13 6.69
CA ILE A 235 -5.30 -2.01 6.56
C ILE A 235 -4.26 -1.57 7.60
N LEU A 236 -4.01 -2.43 8.58
CA LEU A 236 -3.25 -2.08 9.79
C LEU A 236 -1.99 -2.93 10.01
N ASP A 237 -1.76 -3.99 9.20
CA ASP A 237 -0.65 -4.92 9.37
C ASP A 237 -0.41 -5.72 8.06
N PHE A 238 0.64 -6.55 8.02
CA PHE A 238 0.93 -7.53 6.98
C PHE A 238 -0.06 -8.69 6.95
N LEU A 239 -0.54 -9.08 8.13
CA LEU A 239 -1.53 -10.13 8.30
C LEU A 239 -2.80 -9.54 8.88
N ALA A 240 -3.94 -10.00 8.37
CA ALA A 240 -5.23 -9.72 8.93
C ALA A 240 -6.02 -11.02 9.06
N PRO A 241 -6.89 -11.10 10.06
CA PRO A 241 -7.73 -12.26 10.27
C PRO A 241 -8.74 -12.41 9.13
N ASP A 242 -8.85 -13.62 8.60
CA ASP A 242 -9.91 -14.01 7.68
C ASP A 242 -11.27 -13.86 8.41
N PRO A 243 -12.23 -13.12 7.83
CA PRO A 243 -13.50 -12.86 8.49
C PRO A 243 -14.43 -14.08 8.55
N ASN A 244 -14.14 -15.16 7.82
CA ASN A 244 -14.89 -16.41 7.86
C ASN A 244 -14.23 -17.43 8.80
N THR A 245 -12.90 -17.54 8.81
CA THR A 245 -12.20 -18.56 9.60
C THR A 245 -11.59 -18.02 10.89
N GLY A 246 -11.26 -16.72 10.93
CA GLY A 246 -10.51 -16.08 12.01
C GLY A 246 -9.00 -16.29 11.93
N ASP A 247 -8.51 -17.06 10.95
CA ASP A 247 -7.09 -17.34 10.76
C ASP A 247 -6.35 -16.10 10.26
N MET A 248 -5.11 -15.91 10.73
CA MET A 248 -4.28 -14.83 10.21
C MET A 248 -3.83 -15.15 8.80
N VAL A 249 -4.34 -14.39 7.83
CA VAL A 249 -3.96 -14.48 6.42
C VAL A 249 -3.25 -13.19 6.00
N PRO A 250 -2.36 -13.22 5.01
CA PRO A 250 -1.84 -12.00 4.42
C PRO A 250 -2.96 -11.06 3.96
N VAL A 251 -2.76 -9.75 4.11
CA VAL A 251 -3.80 -8.78 3.72
C VAL A 251 -4.19 -8.92 2.26
N THR A 252 -5.49 -8.75 2.01
CA THR A 252 -6.11 -8.90 0.69
C THR A 252 -6.84 -7.61 0.33
N ARG A 253 -7.13 -7.40 -0.97
CA ARG A 253 -7.89 -6.22 -1.41
C ARG A 253 -9.28 -6.14 -0.79
N ARG A 254 -9.86 -7.28 -0.41
CA ARG A 254 -11.21 -7.35 0.19
C ARG A 254 -11.25 -6.83 1.62
N MET A 255 -10.10 -6.56 2.24
CA MET A 255 -10.03 -5.96 3.58
C MET A 255 -9.97 -4.43 3.53
N ARG A 256 -9.68 -3.85 2.36
CA ARG A 256 -9.59 -2.40 2.17
C ARG A 256 -10.98 -1.79 2.08
N ARG A 257 -11.26 -0.80 2.93
CA ARG A 257 -12.58 -0.16 3.06
C ARG A 257 -12.80 1.03 2.15
N GLU A 258 -11.73 1.52 1.54
CA GLU A 258 -11.74 2.70 0.69
C GLU A 258 -11.32 2.32 -0.75
N PRO A 259 -11.93 2.94 -1.77
CA PRO A 259 -11.49 2.77 -3.15
C PRO A 259 -10.09 3.36 -3.35
N ALA A 260 -9.28 2.70 -4.17
CA ALA A 260 -7.97 3.16 -4.59
C ALA A 260 -8.04 3.99 -5.89
N PHE A 261 -6.97 4.71 -6.23
CA PHE A 261 -6.89 5.57 -7.43
C PHE A 261 -7.30 4.85 -8.72
N TRP A 262 -7.04 3.54 -8.83
CA TRP A 262 -7.41 2.73 -9.99
C TRP A 262 -8.91 2.47 -10.11
N ASN A 263 -9.64 2.44 -9.00
CA ASN A 263 -11.10 2.36 -9.04
C ASN A 263 -11.70 3.64 -9.65
N TYR A 264 -11.13 4.81 -9.32
CA TYR A 264 -11.51 6.09 -9.90
C TYR A 264 -11.13 6.20 -11.38
N ALA A 265 -9.92 5.75 -11.76
CA ALA A 265 -9.48 5.68 -13.15
C ALA A 265 -10.41 4.79 -14.00
N THR A 266 -10.79 3.62 -13.49
CA THR A 266 -11.73 2.70 -14.12
C THR A 266 -13.11 3.35 -14.32
N GLN A 267 -13.63 4.02 -13.31
CA GLN A 267 -14.91 4.71 -13.43
C GLN A 267 -14.89 5.82 -14.49
N ALA A 268 -13.75 6.47 -14.68
CA ALA A 268 -13.53 7.46 -15.72
C ALA A 268 -13.19 6.87 -17.10
N GLY A 269 -13.15 5.53 -17.24
CA GLY A 269 -12.81 4.84 -18.48
C GLY A 269 -11.34 4.97 -18.89
N ARG A 270 -10.43 5.23 -17.94
CA ARG A 270 -8.99 5.28 -18.19
C ARG A 270 -8.40 3.88 -18.16
N THR A 271 -7.56 3.52 -19.12
CA THR A 271 -6.93 2.19 -19.13
C THR A 271 -5.73 2.12 -18.19
N GLN A 272 -5.58 0.99 -17.50
CA GLN A 272 -4.57 0.81 -16.46
C GLN A 272 -3.80 -0.50 -16.64
N GLY A 273 -2.52 -0.50 -16.31
CA GLY A 273 -1.73 -1.69 -16.00
C GLY A 273 -1.27 -1.60 -14.55
N ILE A 274 -1.58 -2.57 -13.70
CA ILE A 274 -1.14 -2.59 -12.29
C ILE A 274 -0.38 -3.87 -12.04
N VAL A 275 0.86 -3.76 -11.55
CA VAL A 275 1.74 -4.92 -11.33
C VAL A 275 2.28 -4.92 -9.91
N GLY A 276 1.98 -5.98 -9.16
CA GLY A 276 2.60 -6.31 -7.88
C GLY A 276 2.17 -5.47 -6.68
N TRP A 277 1.33 -4.44 -6.85
CA TRP A 277 0.95 -3.52 -5.77
C TRP A 277 0.31 -4.27 -4.59
N LEU A 278 0.71 -3.92 -3.36
CA LEU A 278 0.28 -4.62 -2.15
C LEU A 278 -1.24 -4.58 -1.91
N ALA A 279 -1.78 -5.66 -1.35
CA ALA A 279 -3.20 -5.82 -1.06
C ALA A 279 -4.08 -5.64 -2.31
N THR A 280 -3.69 -6.27 -3.42
CA THR A 280 -4.46 -6.31 -4.67
C THR A 280 -5.07 -7.68 -4.96
N TRP A 281 -4.62 -8.75 -4.31
CA TRP A 281 -5.26 -10.06 -4.45
C TRP A 281 -6.56 -10.17 -3.63
N PRO A 282 -7.62 -10.83 -4.17
CA PRO A 282 -7.75 -11.24 -5.57
C PRO A 282 -7.99 -10.03 -6.48
N ALA A 283 -7.43 -10.07 -7.69
CA ALA A 283 -7.41 -9.00 -8.68
C ALA A 283 -8.78 -8.33 -8.82
N GLU A 284 -8.77 -7.00 -8.87
CA GLU A 284 -9.98 -6.21 -9.07
C GLU A 284 -10.32 -6.09 -10.55
N THR A 285 -11.61 -6.02 -10.84
CA THR A 285 -12.08 -5.63 -12.17
C THR A 285 -11.75 -4.16 -12.41
N ILE A 286 -10.81 -3.92 -13.32
CA ILE A 286 -10.39 -2.59 -13.75
C ILE A 286 -10.50 -2.44 -15.27
N SER A 287 -10.50 -1.21 -15.76
CA SER A 287 -10.32 -0.94 -17.19
C SER A 287 -8.85 -1.16 -17.56
N GLY A 288 -8.50 -2.35 -18.05
CA GLY A 288 -7.13 -2.73 -18.39
C GLY A 288 -6.70 -4.02 -17.68
N HIS A 289 -5.45 -4.09 -17.21
CA HIS A 289 -4.83 -5.30 -16.68
C HIS A 289 -4.30 -5.10 -15.26
N MET A 290 -4.51 -6.09 -14.40
CA MET A 290 -3.95 -6.16 -13.05
C MET A 290 -3.22 -7.49 -12.89
N VAL A 291 -2.03 -7.45 -12.31
CA VAL A 291 -1.26 -8.58 -11.82
C VAL A 291 -0.99 -8.32 -10.35
N THR A 292 -1.50 -9.19 -9.49
CA THR A 292 -1.56 -8.94 -8.04
C THR A 292 -0.23 -9.14 -7.31
N ASP A 293 -0.18 -8.71 -6.05
CA ASP A 293 0.90 -8.98 -5.09
C ASP A 293 1.12 -10.48 -4.78
N ARG A 294 0.28 -11.37 -5.30
CA ARG A 294 0.40 -12.84 -5.13
C ARG A 294 0.92 -13.56 -6.36
N PHE A 295 1.17 -12.85 -7.45
CA PHE A 295 1.66 -13.45 -8.68
C PHE A 295 3.12 -13.94 -8.52
N GLY A 296 3.99 -13.07 -8.01
CA GLY A 296 5.38 -13.38 -7.68
C GLY A 296 5.59 -13.81 -6.23
N TYR A 297 6.84 -13.90 -5.82
CA TYR A 297 7.20 -14.13 -4.42
C TYR A 297 6.97 -12.88 -3.58
N LEU A 298 6.49 -13.07 -2.34
CA LEU A 298 6.24 -12.00 -1.38
C LEU A 298 6.85 -12.41 -0.04
N ALA A 299 7.77 -11.61 0.51
CA ALA A 299 8.65 -12.07 1.59
C ALA A 299 7.92 -12.45 2.89
N PHE A 300 6.78 -11.83 3.15
CA PHE A 300 5.95 -12.13 4.32
C PHE A 300 4.86 -13.19 4.06
N ALA A 301 4.64 -13.63 2.82
CA ALA A 301 3.66 -14.67 2.51
C ALA A 301 4.30 -16.07 2.61
N THR A 302 3.72 -16.95 3.44
CA THR A 302 4.24 -18.30 3.71
C THR A 302 3.99 -19.33 2.60
N SER A 303 3.10 -19.05 1.65
CA SER A 303 2.88 -19.90 0.50
C SER A 303 2.22 -19.11 -0.63
N THR A 304 2.67 -19.38 -1.85
CA THR A 304 1.85 -19.26 -3.06
C THR A 304 0.82 -20.39 -2.96
N SER A 305 -0.26 -20.19 -2.19
CA SER A 305 -1.28 -21.22 -2.01
C SER A 305 -2.04 -21.46 -3.32
N GLY A 306 -1.46 -22.29 -4.20
CA GLY A 306 -2.05 -23.26 -5.14
C GLY A 306 -3.25 -22.92 -6.02
N SER A 307 -3.91 -21.77 -5.89
CA SER A 307 -4.98 -21.34 -6.78
C SER A 307 -4.47 -20.14 -7.59
N GLU A 308 -4.50 -20.29 -8.92
CA GLU A 308 -4.27 -19.19 -9.86
C GLU A 308 -5.43 -18.19 -9.86
N GLU A 309 -6.50 -18.52 -9.13
CA GLU A 309 -7.73 -17.76 -9.08
C GLU A 309 -7.48 -16.35 -8.52
N GLY A 310 -7.88 -15.35 -9.30
CA GLY A 310 -7.73 -13.95 -8.92
C GLY A 310 -6.30 -13.44 -8.89
N MET A 311 -5.33 -14.12 -9.52
CA MET A 311 -3.98 -13.55 -9.65
C MET A 311 -3.91 -12.41 -10.66
N THR A 312 -4.74 -12.45 -11.69
CA THR A 312 -4.80 -11.44 -12.75
C THR A 312 -6.22 -10.95 -13.02
N TRP A 313 -6.30 -9.73 -13.56
CA TRP A 313 -7.45 -9.25 -14.31
C TRP A 313 -6.97 -8.77 -15.68
N PRO A 314 -7.65 -9.09 -16.78
CA PRO A 314 -8.63 -10.18 -16.91
C PRO A 314 -8.05 -11.53 -16.41
N PRO A 315 -8.88 -12.49 -15.96
CA PRO A 315 -8.38 -13.75 -15.40
C PRO A 315 -7.53 -14.58 -16.39
N ASP A 316 -7.83 -14.49 -17.69
CA ASP A 316 -7.11 -15.16 -18.77
C ASP A 316 -5.74 -14.53 -19.09
N TYR A 317 -5.47 -13.30 -18.63
CA TYR A 317 -4.14 -12.71 -18.78
C TYR A 317 -3.04 -13.50 -18.03
N VAL A 318 -3.41 -14.39 -17.10
CA VAL A 318 -2.46 -15.32 -16.47
C VAL A 318 -1.68 -16.13 -17.52
N ASP A 319 -2.32 -16.52 -18.63
CA ASP A 319 -1.68 -17.32 -19.69
C ASP A 319 -0.60 -16.52 -20.45
N GLU A 320 -0.75 -15.20 -20.55
CA GLU A 320 0.25 -14.29 -21.12
C GLU A 320 1.34 -13.91 -20.10
N ALA A 321 0.97 -13.76 -18.82
CA ALA A 321 1.89 -13.34 -17.76
C ALA A 321 2.82 -14.46 -17.30
N ARG A 322 2.36 -15.73 -17.25
CA ARG A 322 3.15 -16.87 -16.76
C ARG A 322 4.45 -17.09 -17.54
N PRO A 323 4.48 -17.06 -18.88
CA PRO A 323 5.72 -17.18 -19.64
C PRO A 323 6.74 -16.06 -19.38
N LEU A 324 6.32 -14.94 -18.77
CA LEU A 324 7.19 -13.81 -18.44
C LEU A 324 7.87 -13.96 -17.08
N GLU A 325 7.48 -14.96 -16.27
CA GLU A 325 8.14 -15.24 -14.99
C GLU A 325 9.62 -15.55 -15.17
N SER A 326 10.45 -14.96 -14.31
CA SER A 326 11.88 -15.19 -14.32
C SER A 326 12.26 -16.36 -13.42
N ASN A 327 13.08 -17.26 -13.98
CA ASN A 327 13.66 -18.38 -13.26
C ASN A 327 15.10 -18.09 -12.88
N LEU A 328 15.65 -18.79 -11.88
CA LEU A 328 17.06 -18.60 -11.49
C LEU A 328 18.05 -18.86 -12.63
N GLU A 329 17.67 -19.74 -13.56
CA GLU A 329 18.44 -20.10 -14.74
C GLU A 329 18.55 -18.96 -15.77
N ASP A 330 17.69 -17.95 -15.68
CA ASP A 330 17.78 -16.75 -16.53
C ASP A 330 19.01 -15.89 -16.20
N PHE A 331 19.60 -16.10 -15.02
CA PHE A 331 20.68 -15.28 -14.51
C PHE A 331 22.02 -16.05 -14.51
N PRO A 332 23.06 -15.54 -15.19
CA PRO A 332 24.38 -16.17 -15.15
C PRO A 332 25.01 -16.05 -13.75
N SER A 333 25.96 -16.93 -13.41
CA SER A 333 26.68 -16.85 -12.12
C SER A 333 27.32 -15.48 -11.85
N SER A 334 27.73 -14.76 -12.89
CA SER A 334 28.28 -13.40 -12.77
C SER A 334 27.27 -12.39 -12.25
N PHE A 335 25.97 -12.58 -12.52
CA PHE A 335 24.91 -11.73 -11.97
C PHE A 335 24.83 -11.88 -10.45
N TRP A 336 24.71 -13.12 -9.97
CA TRP A 336 24.60 -13.41 -8.53
C TRP A 336 25.83 -12.94 -7.74
N LYS A 337 27.02 -13.03 -8.35
CA LYS A 337 28.28 -12.56 -7.75
C LYS A 337 28.38 -11.04 -7.56
N ARG A 338 27.50 -10.25 -8.18
CA ARG A 338 27.36 -8.81 -7.89
C ARG A 338 26.86 -8.61 -6.46
N PHE A 339 25.95 -9.47 -6.00
CA PHE A 339 25.29 -9.37 -4.71
C PHE A 339 25.96 -10.19 -3.60
N ALA A 340 26.46 -11.38 -3.93
CA ALA A 340 27.01 -12.32 -2.95
C ALA A 340 28.38 -12.85 -3.38
N LYS A 341 29.41 -12.61 -2.55
CA LYS A 341 30.78 -13.12 -2.75
C LYS A 341 30.90 -14.55 -2.23
N VAL A 342 30.18 -15.46 -2.87
CA VAL A 342 30.10 -16.89 -2.50
C VAL A 342 30.66 -17.80 -3.60
N PRO A 343 31.11 -19.03 -3.25
CA PRO A 343 31.55 -20.01 -4.24
C PRO A 343 30.40 -20.46 -5.17
N ASP A 344 30.74 -20.86 -6.40
CA ASP A 344 29.74 -21.36 -7.37
C ASP A 344 28.99 -22.60 -6.87
N SER A 345 29.57 -23.37 -5.94
CA SER A 345 28.89 -24.51 -5.31
C SER A 345 27.70 -24.08 -4.46
N GLU A 346 27.76 -22.91 -3.81
CA GLU A 346 26.66 -22.35 -3.02
C GLU A 346 25.59 -21.73 -3.92
N LEU A 347 25.97 -21.08 -5.01
CA LEU A 347 25.00 -20.58 -6.01
C LEU A 347 24.14 -21.72 -6.59
N ARG A 348 24.71 -22.92 -6.74
CA ARG A 348 23.99 -24.10 -7.24
C ARG A 348 22.98 -24.69 -6.26
N THR A 349 22.95 -24.24 -4.99
CA THR A 349 21.98 -24.73 -4.00
C THR A 349 20.73 -23.86 -3.91
N MET A 350 20.68 -22.71 -4.60
CA MET A 350 19.51 -21.83 -4.60
C MET A 350 18.30 -22.52 -5.24
N THR A 351 17.12 -22.34 -4.66
CA THR A 351 15.85 -22.85 -5.20
C THR A 351 14.74 -21.79 -5.16
N GLN A 352 13.74 -21.91 -6.04
CA GLN A 352 12.54 -21.06 -6.05
C GLN A 352 11.36 -21.74 -5.35
N GLU A 353 11.58 -22.30 -4.15
CA GLU A 353 10.56 -23.05 -3.39
C GLU A 353 9.86 -22.21 -2.29
N GLY A 354 9.96 -20.88 -2.39
CA GLY A 354 9.41 -19.93 -1.40
C GLY A 354 10.36 -19.63 -0.23
N PHE A 355 9.91 -18.75 0.68
CA PHE A 355 10.77 -18.21 1.75
C PHE A 355 11.24 -19.32 2.70
N LYS A 356 12.54 -19.40 2.93
CA LYS A 356 13.17 -20.32 3.88
C LYS A 356 13.91 -19.53 4.96
N SER A 357 13.46 -19.66 6.20
CA SER A 357 14.12 -18.99 7.33
C SER A 357 15.59 -19.39 7.41
N GLY A 358 16.49 -18.40 7.47
CA GLY A 358 17.94 -18.61 7.50
C GLY A 358 18.60 -18.85 6.13
N ASP A 359 17.85 -19.08 5.06
CA ASP A 359 18.38 -19.23 3.69
C ASP A 359 18.50 -17.86 3.00
N ARG A 360 19.52 -17.09 3.38
CA ARG A 360 19.70 -15.72 2.88
C ARG A 360 19.86 -15.68 1.36
N LEU A 361 20.66 -16.58 0.80
CA LEU A 361 20.99 -16.60 -0.62
C LEU A 361 19.78 -17.03 -1.46
N GLY A 362 19.03 -18.05 -1.04
CA GLY A 362 17.79 -18.45 -1.72
C GLY A 362 16.70 -17.37 -1.67
N ASN A 363 16.52 -16.73 -0.51
CA ASN A 363 15.54 -15.63 -0.36
C ASN A 363 15.92 -14.39 -1.17
N LEU A 364 17.22 -14.07 -1.27
CA LEU A 364 17.73 -13.04 -2.16
C LEU A 364 17.38 -13.36 -3.62
N ALA A 365 17.62 -14.60 -4.05
CA ALA A 365 17.35 -15.04 -5.42
C ALA A 365 15.86 -14.96 -5.78
N LEU A 366 14.97 -15.38 -4.87
CA LEU A 366 13.51 -15.24 -5.02
C LEU A 366 13.07 -13.78 -5.18
N THR A 367 13.65 -12.89 -4.38
CA THR A 367 13.33 -11.47 -4.38
C THR A 367 13.76 -10.80 -5.69
N LEU A 368 14.99 -11.04 -6.14
CA LEU A 368 15.53 -10.50 -7.39
C LEU A 368 14.78 -11.03 -8.62
N ALA A 369 14.47 -12.33 -8.65
CA ALA A 369 13.70 -12.95 -9.74
C ALA A 369 12.28 -12.38 -9.83
N THR A 370 11.64 -12.06 -8.69
CA THR A 370 10.30 -11.44 -8.69
C THR A 370 10.31 -10.02 -9.23
N ALA A 371 11.33 -9.22 -8.88
CA ALA A 371 11.49 -7.90 -9.46
C ALA A 371 11.68 -7.96 -11.00
N GLU A 372 12.46 -8.92 -11.50
CA GLU A 372 12.58 -9.16 -12.94
C GLU A 372 11.24 -9.59 -13.56
N THR A 373 10.51 -10.52 -12.94
CA THR A 373 9.16 -10.95 -13.38
C THR A 373 8.22 -9.76 -13.52
N TYR A 374 8.09 -8.93 -12.49
CA TYR A 374 7.20 -7.76 -12.53
C TYR A 374 7.64 -6.72 -13.57
N THR A 375 8.94 -6.58 -13.81
CA THR A 375 9.45 -5.73 -14.90
C THR A 375 9.08 -6.28 -16.27
N ARG A 376 9.22 -7.58 -16.51
CA ARG A 376 8.85 -8.22 -17.79
C ARG A 376 7.35 -8.09 -18.07
N ILE A 377 6.52 -8.29 -17.04
CA ILE A 377 5.06 -8.10 -17.12
C ILE A 377 4.73 -6.63 -17.39
N ALA A 378 5.36 -5.69 -16.69
CA ALA A 378 5.14 -4.27 -16.92
C ALA A 378 5.53 -3.84 -18.34
N LEU A 379 6.64 -4.36 -18.88
CA LEU A 379 7.06 -4.12 -20.28
C LEU A 379 6.04 -4.68 -21.28
N ASP A 380 5.46 -5.86 -21.02
CA ASP A 380 4.36 -6.39 -21.83
C ASP A 380 3.13 -5.47 -21.76
N LEU A 381 2.73 -5.04 -20.57
CA LEU A 381 1.61 -4.12 -20.39
C LEU A 381 1.85 -2.74 -21.02
N GLN A 382 3.09 -2.24 -21.10
CA GLN A 382 3.42 -1.02 -21.85
C GLN A 382 3.05 -1.16 -23.33
N THR A 383 3.19 -2.35 -23.93
CA THR A 383 2.81 -2.57 -25.34
C THR A 383 1.30 -2.46 -25.57
N LYS A 384 0.51 -2.62 -24.51
CA LYS A 384 -0.95 -2.44 -24.49
C LYS A 384 -1.35 -0.97 -24.28
N ASP A 385 -0.37 -0.06 -24.19
CA ASP A 385 -0.51 1.40 -24.14
C ASP A 385 -1.57 1.90 -23.12
N PRO A 386 -1.43 1.60 -21.81
CA PRO A 386 -2.36 2.07 -20.80
C PRO A 386 -2.22 3.59 -20.54
N ASP A 387 -3.30 4.24 -20.07
CA ASP A 387 -3.23 5.62 -19.56
C ASP A 387 -2.41 5.72 -18.26
N LEU A 388 -2.47 4.67 -17.43
CA LEU A 388 -1.70 4.55 -16.20
C LEU A 388 -1.03 3.18 -16.12
N LEU A 389 0.31 3.15 -16.04
CA LEU A 389 1.05 1.95 -15.67
C LEU A 389 1.59 2.10 -14.24
N VAL A 390 1.36 1.10 -13.41
CA VAL A 390 1.84 1.03 -12.03
C VAL A 390 2.66 -0.23 -11.85
N VAL A 391 3.87 -0.09 -11.31
CA VAL A 391 4.74 -1.22 -10.98
C VAL A 391 5.29 -1.02 -9.58
N TYR A 392 5.08 -2.00 -8.72
CA TYR A 392 5.61 -2.01 -7.36
C TYR A 392 6.71 -3.06 -7.20
N TYR A 393 7.78 -2.68 -6.49
CA TYR A 393 8.92 -3.53 -6.19
C TYR A 393 9.16 -3.61 -4.67
N GLU A 394 8.98 -4.79 -4.07
CA GLU A 394 9.37 -5.12 -2.67
C GLU A 394 10.91 -5.22 -2.50
N MET A 395 11.64 -5.28 -3.61
CA MET A 395 13.00 -5.82 -3.65
C MET A 395 13.99 -5.14 -2.72
N VAL A 396 14.04 -3.80 -2.73
CA VAL A 396 15.01 -3.04 -1.93
C VAL A 396 14.79 -3.26 -0.44
N ASP A 397 13.54 -3.25 0.03
CA ASP A 397 13.16 -3.56 1.41
C ASP A 397 13.51 -5.00 1.79
N ALA A 398 13.05 -5.97 1.00
CA ALA A 398 13.27 -7.39 1.28
C ALA A 398 14.76 -7.74 1.29
N VAL A 399 15.56 -7.16 0.39
CA VAL A 399 17.03 -7.30 0.42
C VAL A 399 17.60 -6.59 1.64
N GLY A 400 17.15 -5.38 1.99
CA GLY A 400 17.54 -4.68 3.21
C GLY A 400 17.39 -5.53 4.47
N HIS A 401 16.26 -6.20 4.63
CA HIS A 401 16.02 -7.14 5.72
C HIS A 401 16.96 -8.36 5.72
N LEU A 402 17.43 -8.80 4.55
CA LEU A 402 18.37 -9.91 4.44
C LEU A 402 19.82 -9.49 4.72
N VAL A 403 20.23 -8.28 4.32
CA VAL A 403 21.65 -7.91 4.23
C VAL A 403 22.08 -6.59 4.87
N MET A 404 21.19 -5.66 5.20
CA MET A 404 21.57 -4.39 5.82
C MET A 404 22.39 -4.53 7.12
N PRO A 405 22.20 -5.56 7.96
CA PRO A 405 23.11 -5.85 9.08
C PRO A 405 24.59 -6.06 8.68
N PHE A 406 24.85 -6.45 7.43
CA PHE A 406 26.19 -6.71 6.87
C PHE A 406 26.72 -5.56 6.02
N SER A 407 25.93 -4.51 5.76
CA SER A 407 26.39 -3.36 5.00
C SER A 407 27.48 -2.57 5.74
N PRO A 408 28.38 -1.88 5.02
CA PRO A 408 29.36 -0.97 5.61
C PRO A 408 28.72 0.09 6.52
N PRO A 409 29.46 0.56 7.55
CA PRO A 409 30.76 0.05 8.02
C PRO A 409 30.64 -1.29 8.78
N LEU A 410 31.70 -2.10 8.83
CA LEU A 410 31.74 -3.29 9.70
C LEU A 410 31.55 -2.90 11.18
N ARG A 411 30.70 -3.62 11.91
CA ARG A 411 30.43 -3.44 13.35
C ARG A 411 30.92 -4.65 14.14
N GLU A 412 31.30 -4.43 15.40
CA GLU A 412 31.83 -5.49 16.28
C GLU A 412 30.87 -6.68 16.46
N SER A 413 29.57 -6.43 16.46
CA SER A 413 28.54 -7.46 16.62
C SER A 413 28.22 -8.25 15.35
N VAL A 414 28.86 -7.93 14.21
CA VAL A 414 28.55 -8.51 12.90
C VAL A 414 29.57 -9.60 12.58
N ASP A 415 29.09 -10.75 12.11
CA ASP A 415 29.93 -11.84 11.64
C ASP A 415 30.81 -11.38 10.46
N PRO A 416 32.15 -11.41 10.59
CA PRO A 416 33.06 -10.99 9.53
C PRO A 416 32.91 -11.79 8.23
N VAL A 417 32.53 -13.07 8.31
CA VAL A 417 32.34 -13.92 7.11
C VAL A 417 31.11 -13.45 6.34
N ALA A 418 29.98 -13.28 7.03
CA ALA A 418 28.76 -12.74 6.41
C ALA A 418 28.98 -11.31 5.88
N TYR A 419 29.76 -10.48 6.57
CA TYR A 419 30.15 -9.15 6.08
C TYR A 419 30.93 -9.24 4.77
N GLU A 420 31.95 -10.10 4.68
CA GLU A 420 32.73 -10.28 3.46
C GLU A 420 31.84 -10.76 2.30
N GLN A 421 30.91 -11.67 2.58
CA GLN A 421 29.99 -12.23 1.59
C GLN A 421 28.96 -11.22 1.06
N TYR A 422 28.39 -10.36 1.91
CA TYR A 422 27.17 -9.61 1.59
C TYR A 422 27.28 -8.08 1.72
N SER A 423 28.45 -7.53 2.07
CA SER A 423 28.63 -6.08 2.29
C SER A 423 28.19 -5.19 1.13
N ASP A 424 28.36 -5.64 -0.12
CA ASP A 424 27.98 -4.87 -1.31
C ASP A 424 26.50 -5.09 -1.72
N CYS A 425 25.82 -6.06 -1.13
CA CYS A 425 24.51 -6.54 -1.59
C CYS A 425 23.41 -5.47 -1.49
N ALA A 426 23.42 -4.66 -0.42
CA ALA A 426 22.43 -3.60 -0.25
C ALA A 426 22.55 -2.54 -1.35
N ASP A 427 23.76 -2.01 -1.58
CA ASP A 427 24.03 -1.05 -2.66
C ASP A 427 23.66 -1.64 -4.02
N GLU A 428 24.00 -2.90 -4.25
CA GLU A 428 23.77 -3.54 -5.54
C GLU A 428 22.30 -3.84 -5.81
N SER A 429 21.47 -3.95 -4.77
CA SER A 429 20.01 -3.98 -4.93
C SER A 429 19.47 -2.66 -5.49
N TYR A 430 20.01 -1.51 -5.07
CA TYR A 430 19.66 -0.21 -5.66
C TYR A 430 20.12 -0.10 -7.12
N VAL A 431 21.33 -0.60 -7.44
CA VAL A 431 21.84 -0.62 -8.81
C VAL A 431 20.95 -1.46 -9.72
N PHE A 432 20.57 -2.66 -9.29
CA PHE A 432 19.66 -3.49 -10.07
C PHE A 432 18.26 -2.89 -10.18
N GLN A 433 17.75 -2.24 -9.12
CA GLN A 433 16.48 -1.50 -9.18
C GLN A 433 16.51 -0.38 -10.22
N ASP A 434 17.64 0.32 -10.35
CA ASP A 434 17.86 1.35 -11.37
C ASP A 434 17.93 0.76 -12.80
N GLU A 435 18.53 -0.42 -12.97
CA GLU A 435 18.55 -1.15 -14.24
C GLU A 435 17.12 -1.53 -14.69
N LEU A 436 16.29 -2.01 -13.76
CA LEU A 436 14.88 -2.33 -14.03
C LEU A 436 14.08 -1.08 -14.40
N LEU A 437 14.28 0.02 -13.68
CA LEU A 437 13.69 1.33 -14.01
C LEU A 437 14.11 1.79 -15.41
N GLY A 438 15.40 1.70 -15.75
CA GLY A 438 15.93 2.09 -17.06
C GLY A 438 15.24 1.35 -18.21
N ARG A 439 14.94 0.06 -18.05
CA ARG A 439 14.21 -0.74 -19.05
C ARG A 439 12.79 -0.23 -19.27
N LEU A 440 12.09 0.15 -18.20
CA LEU A 440 10.75 0.75 -18.30
C LEU A 440 10.79 2.11 -19.00
N LEU A 441 11.80 2.94 -18.68
CA LEU A 441 11.97 4.27 -19.27
C LEU A 441 12.33 4.22 -20.75
N GLU A 442 13.15 3.26 -21.20
CA GLU A 442 13.59 3.14 -22.59
C GLU A 442 12.41 2.96 -23.57
N LYS A 443 11.35 2.28 -23.12
CA LYS A 443 10.15 2.00 -23.92
C LYS A 443 9.05 3.05 -23.76
N GLN A 444 9.25 4.03 -22.87
CA GLN A 444 8.19 4.96 -22.49
C GLN A 444 8.02 6.09 -23.52
N ASP A 445 6.77 6.46 -23.79
CA ASP A 445 6.45 7.63 -24.62
C ASP A 445 7.02 8.91 -23.96
N PRO A 446 7.74 9.78 -24.70
CA PRO A 446 8.32 11.02 -24.15
C PRO A 446 7.31 11.99 -23.52
N ASN A 447 6.02 11.87 -23.82
CA ASN A 447 4.92 12.64 -23.24
C ASN A 447 4.29 11.94 -22.01
N THR A 448 5.02 11.04 -21.36
CA THR A 448 4.60 10.36 -20.13
C THR A 448 5.10 11.12 -18.90
N ILE A 449 4.24 11.22 -17.89
CA ILE A 449 4.65 11.63 -16.54
C ILE A 449 5.13 10.38 -15.80
N VAL A 450 6.39 10.40 -15.37
CA VAL A 450 6.98 9.34 -14.55
C VAL A 450 7.00 9.83 -13.10
N MET A 451 6.36 9.06 -12.22
CA MET A 451 6.35 9.28 -10.77
C MET A 451 6.99 8.09 -10.08
N LEU A 452 7.91 8.35 -9.17
CA LEU A 452 8.59 7.38 -8.32
C LEU A 452 8.28 7.70 -6.87
N VAL A 453 7.83 6.70 -6.12
CA VAL A 453 7.48 6.85 -4.70
C VAL A 453 8.06 5.71 -3.87
N SER A 454 8.28 5.97 -2.59
CA SER A 454 8.53 4.96 -1.58
C SER A 454 7.80 5.30 -0.29
N ASP A 455 7.27 4.27 0.36
CA ASP A 455 6.51 4.37 1.60
C ASP A 455 7.37 4.74 2.82
N HIS A 456 8.62 4.29 2.86
CA HIS A 456 9.59 4.62 3.91
C HIS A 456 11.03 4.47 3.41
N GLY A 457 12.00 4.83 4.27
CA GLY A 457 13.41 4.53 4.08
C GLY A 457 13.87 3.35 4.95
N PHE A 458 15.16 3.02 4.89
CA PHE A 458 15.76 1.90 5.60
C PHE A 458 17.02 2.34 6.35
N LYS A 459 17.06 2.09 7.66
CA LYS A 459 18.19 2.48 8.52
C LYS A 459 19.47 1.78 8.07
N SER A 460 20.45 2.58 7.69
CA SER A 460 21.78 2.14 7.25
C SER A 460 22.88 2.80 8.10
N GLU A 461 24.13 2.54 7.73
CA GLU A 461 25.32 3.12 8.37
C GLU A 461 25.33 3.04 9.92
N HIS A 462 25.24 4.19 10.59
CA HIS A 462 25.25 4.39 12.03
C HIS A 462 23.85 4.22 12.66
N GLU A 463 22.77 4.32 11.87
CA GLU A 463 21.39 4.15 12.35
C GLU A 463 20.95 2.70 12.48
N ARG A 464 21.70 1.72 11.94
CA ARG A 464 21.31 0.31 12.01
C ARG A 464 21.06 -0.14 13.45
N PRO A 465 19.92 -0.78 13.76
CA PRO A 465 19.69 -1.43 15.05
C PRO A 465 20.65 -2.60 15.31
N LEU A 466 20.76 -3.04 16.57
CA LEU A 466 21.38 -4.32 16.91
C LEU A 466 20.38 -5.48 16.77
N GLY A 467 20.82 -6.62 16.27
CA GLY A 467 20.02 -7.85 16.17
C GLY A 467 19.54 -8.15 14.76
N SER A 468 18.52 -9.01 14.64
CA SER A 468 17.99 -9.45 13.35
C SER A 468 17.19 -8.34 12.67
N ALA A 469 17.31 -8.27 11.34
CA ALA A 469 16.46 -7.47 10.46
C ALA A 469 15.36 -8.33 9.84
N GLU A 470 14.98 -9.47 10.43
CA GLU A 470 13.91 -10.31 9.89
C GLU A 470 12.56 -9.57 9.80
N ILE A 471 11.90 -9.73 8.65
CA ILE A 471 10.54 -9.23 8.39
C ILE A 471 9.53 -9.85 9.36
N ARG A 472 9.73 -11.15 9.68
CA ARG A 472 8.84 -11.91 10.56
C ARG A 472 9.18 -11.68 12.04
N GLY A 473 8.14 -11.66 12.88
CA GLY A 473 8.30 -11.50 14.32
C GLY A 473 8.14 -10.07 14.85
N GLY A 474 7.73 -9.12 13.99
CA GLY A 474 7.31 -7.77 14.40
C GLY A 474 8.45 -6.78 14.63
N GLU A 475 9.66 -7.09 14.17
CA GLU A 475 10.85 -6.22 14.32
C GLU A 475 11.17 -5.41 13.05
N ALA A 476 10.46 -5.65 11.93
CA ALA A 476 10.70 -5.01 10.63
C ALA A 476 10.72 -3.48 10.71
N ALA A 477 9.63 -2.88 11.22
CA ALA A 477 9.48 -1.43 11.40
C ALA A 477 10.59 -0.78 12.24
N ARG A 478 11.35 -1.55 13.02
CA ARG A 478 12.49 -1.05 13.80
C ARG A 478 13.70 -0.72 12.92
N TRP A 479 13.80 -1.37 11.77
CA TRP A 479 14.81 -1.12 10.74
C TRP A 479 14.39 -0.04 9.74
N HIS A 480 13.11 0.33 9.71
CA HIS A 480 12.61 1.38 8.83
C HIS A 480 12.88 2.76 9.42
N ARG A 481 13.01 3.75 8.55
CA ARG A 481 13.08 5.17 8.92
C ARG A 481 12.20 6.00 8.00
N SER A 482 11.92 7.23 8.42
CA SER A 482 11.25 8.23 7.59
C SER A 482 12.26 9.36 7.30
N PRO A 483 12.23 9.99 6.11
CA PRO A 483 11.27 9.82 5.02
C PRO A 483 11.62 8.66 4.05
N GLY A 484 10.64 8.27 3.23
CA GLY A 484 10.88 7.60 1.95
C GLY A 484 11.13 8.63 0.83
N ILE A 485 11.17 8.16 -0.43
CA ILE A 485 11.44 9.02 -1.59
C ILE A 485 10.18 9.44 -2.36
N PHE A 486 10.23 10.65 -2.93
CA PHE A 486 9.33 11.10 -3.99
C PHE A 486 10.14 11.74 -5.13
N CYS A 487 9.86 11.32 -6.36
CA CYS A 487 10.40 11.95 -7.56
C CYS A 487 9.35 11.97 -8.67
N VAL A 488 9.22 13.06 -9.42
CA VAL A 488 8.30 13.15 -10.56
C VAL A 488 8.90 13.95 -11.70
N GLN A 489 8.75 13.46 -12.93
CA GLN A 489 9.21 14.11 -14.14
C GLN A 489 8.16 13.96 -15.23
N GLY A 490 7.99 14.97 -16.07
CA GLY A 490 7.22 14.83 -17.30
C GLY A 490 6.68 16.15 -17.83
N PRO A 491 5.76 16.09 -18.80
CA PRO A 491 5.06 17.25 -19.31
C PRO A 491 4.33 18.02 -18.20
N GLY A 492 4.52 19.34 -18.15
CA GLY A 492 3.89 20.21 -17.16
C GLY A 492 4.54 20.19 -15.76
N ILE A 493 5.49 19.29 -15.51
CA ILE A 493 6.24 19.17 -14.24
C ILE A 493 7.46 20.11 -14.25
N ARG A 494 7.79 20.71 -13.10
CA ARG A 494 9.01 21.52 -12.92
C ARG A 494 10.27 20.66 -13.07
N ARG A 495 11.40 21.27 -13.39
CA ARG A 495 12.66 20.57 -13.65
C ARG A 495 13.78 21.02 -12.71
N GLY A 496 14.55 20.08 -12.18
CA GLY A 496 15.69 20.34 -11.31
C GLY A 496 15.30 20.98 -9.98
N VAL A 497 14.11 20.67 -9.45
CA VAL A 497 13.61 21.27 -8.21
C VAL A 497 13.67 20.25 -7.08
N VAL A 498 14.15 20.68 -5.92
CA VAL A 498 14.02 19.94 -4.65
C VAL A 498 13.01 20.69 -3.78
N LEU A 499 11.96 20.01 -3.34
CA LEU A 499 11.03 20.55 -2.34
C LEU A 499 11.63 20.36 -0.95
N ASN A 500 11.69 21.44 -0.17
CA ASN A 500 12.22 21.41 1.19
C ASN A 500 11.17 20.96 2.22
N ASP A 501 9.90 21.21 1.93
CA ASP A 501 8.79 20.73 2.75
C ASP A 501 8.46 19.29 2.33
N PRO A 502 8.48 18.33 3.26
CA PRO A 502 8.15 16.94 2.94
C PRO A 502 6.69 16.81 2.54
N LEU A 503 6.42 15.85 1.66
CA LEU A 503 5.08 15.44 1.24
C LEU A 503 4.56 14.34 2.18
N GLU A 504 3.26 14.11 2.19
CA GLU A 504 2.64 13.04 2.98
C GLU A 504 2.17 11.89 2.08
N LEU A 505 2.17 10.64 2.57
CA LEU A 505 1.71 9.48 1.79
C LEU A 505 0.30 9.65 1.22
N VAL A 506 -0.59 10.31 1.97
CA VAL A 506 -1.97 10.56 1.54
C VAL A 506 -2.06 11.46 0.30
N ASP A 507 -1.02 12.23 -0.02
CA ASP A 507 -1.00 13.18 -1.14
C ASP A 507 -0.83 12.49 -2.51
N ILE A 508 -0.39 11.22 -2.54
CA ILE A 508 -0.05 10.52 -3.79
C ILE A 508 -1.28 10.26 -4.66
N ALA A 509 -2.32 9.59 -4.13
CA ALA A 509 -3.56 9.33 -4.87
C ALA A 509 -4.23 10.60 -5.44
N PRO A 510 -4.51 11.67 -4.65
CA PRO A 510 -5.14 12.86 -5.19
C PRO A 510 -4.28 13.55 -6.25
N THR A 511 -2.96 13.59 -6.07
CA THR A 511 -2.03 14.14 -7.07
C THR A 511 -2.05 13.32 -8.35
N LEU A 512 -2.03 11.99 -8.26
CA LEU A 512 -2.11 11.10 -9.42
C LEU A 512 -3.42 11.30 -10.20
N LEU A 513 -4.56 11.39 -9.51
CA LEU A 513 -5.85 11.66 -10.14
C LEU A 513 -5.84 13.01 -10.89
N ALA A 514 -5.32 14.07 -10.26
CA ALA A 514 -5.23 15.38 -10.88
C ALA A 514 -4.33 15.39 -12.14
N LEU A 515 -3.18 14.69 -12.10
CA LEU A 515 -2.29 14.54 -13.25
C LEU A 515 -2.94 13.74 -14.39
N MET A 516 -3.86 12.83 -14.08
CA MET A 516 -4.68 12.13 -15.07
C MET A 516 -5.89 12.95 -15.55
N GLY A 517 -6.06 14.19 -15.08
CA GLY A 517 -7.20 15.04 -15.38
C GLY A 517 -8.52 14.52 -14.79
N LEU A 518 -8.45 13.74 -13.71
CA LEU A 518 -9.59 13.14 -13.03
C LEU A 518 -10.00 13.96 -11.79
N PRO A 519 -11.29 13.96 -11.43
CA PRO A 519 -11.74 14.63 -10.22
C PRO A 519 -11.18 13.96 -8.97
N VAL A 520 -10.84 14.77 -7.96
CA VAL A 520 -10.35 14.35 -6.65
C VAL A 520 -11.52 14.28 -5.68
N PRO A 521 -11.83 13.12 -5.10
CA PRO A 521 -12.88 12.98 -4.11
C PRO A 521 -12.55 13.77 -2.84
N ALA A 522 -13.53 14.48 -2.28
CA ALA A 522 -13.40 15.16 -0.99
C ALA A 522 -13.19 14.18 0.20
N THR A 523 -13.40 12.88 -0.03
CA THR A 523 -13.08 11.83 0.93
C THR A 523 -11.59 11.49 0.99
N MET A 524 -10.76 11.94 0.05
CA MET A 524 -9.31 11.84 0.21
C MET A 524 -8.84 12.92 1.18
N GLU A 525 -7.99 12.53 2.13
CA GLU A 525 -7.44 13.42 3.16
C GLU A 525 -6.19 14.16 2.67
N GLY A 526 -5.47 13.56 1.72
CA GLY A 526 -4.33 14.21 1.08
C GLY A 526 -4.73 15.32 0.13
N ARG A 527 -3.76 16.18 -0.17
CA ARG A 527 -3.91 17.31 -1.10
C ARG A 527 -3.29 16.96 -2.46
N VAL A 528 -3.67 17.74 -3.48
CA VAL A 528 -2.89 17.73 -4.73
C VAL A 528 -1.62 18.54 -4.50
N VAL A 529 -0.48 17.96 -4.85
CA VAL A 529 0.84 18.62 -4.75
C VAL A 529 1.05 19.51 -5.96
N GLU A 530 0.37 20.66 -5.99
CA GLU A 530 0.49 21.63 -7.09
C GLU A 530 1.89 22.23 -7.21
N GLU A 531 2.69 22.17 -6.15
CA GLU A 531 4.08 22.60 -6.13
C GLU A 531 4.93 21.84 -7.14
N ILE A 532 4.56 20.65 -7.62
CA ILE A 532 5.37 19.98 -8.66
C ILE A 532 5.19 20.61 -10.05
N LEU A 533 4.20 21.49 -10.24
CA LEU A 533 3.75 21.96 -11.55
C LEU A 533 4.43 23.26 -11.98
N THR A 534 4.67 23.36 -13.29
CA THR A 534 4.93 24.63 -13.97
C THR A 534 3.64 25.46 -14.09
N ASP A 535 3.72 26.72 -14.48
CA ASP A 535 2.52 27.55 -14.72
C ASP A 535 1.56 26.94 -15.77
N GLU A 536 2.10 26.32 -16.84
CA GLU A 536 1.30 25.60 -17.83
C GLU A 536 0.76 24.27 -17.29
N GLY A 537 1.56 23.56 -16.48
CA GLY A 537 1.12 22.36 -15.77
C GLY A 537 -0.05 22.64 -14.81
N ALA A 538 0.02 23.74 -14.05
CA ALA A 538 -1.04 24.16 -13.14
C ALA A 538 -2.35 24.51 -13.86
N LYS A 539 -2.27 25.03 -15.09
CA LYS A 539 -3.46 25.21 -15.94
C LYS A 539 -4.00 23.88 -16.46
N ARG A 540 -3.12 22.98 -16.92
CA ARG A 540 -3.48 21.68 -17.52
C ARG A 540 -4.07 20.71 -16.49
N PHE A 541 -3.46 20.61 -15.32
CA PHE A 541 -3.79 19.65 -14.26
C PHE A 541 -4.50 20.31 -13.08
N LYS A 542 -5.22 21.40 -13.34
CA LYS A 542 -5.95 22.14 -12.32
C LYS A 542 -6.87 21.18 -11.55
N PRO A 543 -6.71 21.04 -10.21
CA PRO A 543 -7.52 20.12 -9.42
C PRO A 543 -9.02 20.43 -9.53
N SER A 544 -9.83 19.39 -9.65
CA SER A 544 -11.29 19.47 -9.57
C SER A 544 -11.77 18.57 -8.45
N TYR A 545 -12.35 19.14 -7.40
CA TYR A 545 -12.84 18.37 -6.25
C TYR A 545 -14.31 18.00 -6.37
N VAL A 546 -14.70 16.81 -5.90
CA VAL A 546 -16.08 16.31 -5.91
C VAL A 546 -16.49 15.74 -4.54
N ASP A 547 -17.69 16.07 -4.07
CA ASP A 547 -18.15 15.68 -2.73
C ASP A 547 -18.45 14.19 -2.60
N ARG A 548 -18.91 13.55 -3.68
CA ARG A 548 -19.33 12.15 -3.66
C ARG A 548 -19.00 11.46 -4.96
N VAL A 549 -18.27 10.37 -4.84
CA VAL A 549 -18.09 9.37 -5.89
C VAL A 549 -18.77 8.09 -5.43
N ASP A 550 -19.70 7.55 -6.22
CA ASP A 550 -20.42 6.31 -5.89
C ASP A 550 -19.57 5.10 -6.28
N LEU A 551 -18.46 4.91 -5.56
CA LEU A 551 -17.64 3.71 -5.61
C LEU A 551 -17.78 2.99 -4.28
N ARG A 552 -18.13 1.71 -4.33
CA ARG A 552 -18.17 0.84 -3.16
C ARG A 552 -17.15 -0.27 -3.36
N PRO A 553 -16.05 -0.29 -2.59
CA PRO A 553 -15.15 -1.41 -2.64
C PRO A 553 -15.88 -2.69 -2.22
N GLU A 554 -15.52 -3.80 -2.85
CA GLU A 554 -15.97 -5.12 -2.41
C GLU A 554 -15.22 -5.46 -1.11
N VAL A 555 -15.85 -5.17 0.02
CA VAL A 555 -15.30 -5.45 1.34
C VAL A 555 -15.82 -6.79 1.84
N TRP A 556 -14.96 -7.62 2.42
CA TRP A 556 -15.40 -8.79 3.15
C TRP A 556 -16.29 -8.38 4.33
N THR A 557 -17.51 -8.90 4.35
CA THR A 557 -18.40 -8.80 5.51
C THR A 557 -18.28 -10.09 6.32
N ALA A 558 -17.77 -9.99 7.55
CA ALA A 558 -17.74 -11.13 8.47
C ALA A 558 -19.17 -11.58 8.84
N PRO A 559 -19.46 -12.89 8.90
CA PRO A 559 -20.63 -13.38 9.61
C PRO A 559 -20.56 -12.93 11.08
N ALA A 560 -21.70 -12.64 11.70
CA ALA A 560 -21.77 -12.15 13.09
C ALA A 560 -21.09 -13.07 14.14
N ALA A 561 -20.79 -14.32 13.79
CA ALA A 561 -20.18 -15.32 14.66
C ALA A 561 -18.64 -15.36 14.65
N THR A 562 -17.98 -14.73 13.67
CA THR A 562 -16.51 -14.79 13.53
C THR A 562 -15.87 -13.57 14.19
N GLN A 563 -15.79 -13.59 15.52
CA GLN A 563 -15.04 -12.56 16.26
C GLN A 563 -13.56 -12.92 16.34
N LEU A 564 -12.72 -11.91 16.11
CA LEU A 564 -11.27 -12.02 16.25
C LEU A 564 -10.88 -12.49 17.65
N SER A 565 -9.97 -13.45 17.74
CA SER A 565 -9.52 -14.01 19.00
C SER A 565 -8.14 -13.51 19.41
N GLY A 566 -7.92 -13.43 20.73
CA GLY A 566 -6.61 -13.32 21.37
C GLY A 566 -5.60 -12.37 20.70
N ALA A 567 -4.50 -12.96 20.20
CA ALA A 567 -3.35 -12.24 19.67
C ALA A 567 -3.64 -11.44 18.39
N ALA A 568 -4.45 -11.98 17.48
CA ALA A 568 -4.85 -11.31 16.24
C ALA A 568 -5.58 -9.99 16.53
N LYS A 569 -6.55 -10.07 17.44
CA LYS A 569 -7.31 -8.90 17.90
C LYS A 569 -6.39 -7.90 18.63
N ALA A 570 -5.48 -8.39 19.46
CA ALA A 570 -4.54 -7.53 20.18
C ALA A 570 -3.64 -6.74 19.22
N MET A 571 -3.12 -7.40 18.19
CA MET A 571 -2.23 -6.80 17.19
C MET A 571 -2.93 -5.68 16.39
N GLN A 572 -4.17 -5.90 15.94
CA GLN A 572 -4.93 -4.87 15.23
C GLN A 572 -5.20 -3.63 16.09
N HIS A 573 -5.67 -3.83 17.32
CA HIS A 573 -5.88 -2.72 18.26
C HIS A 573 -4.56 -2.02 18.60
N ASN A 574 -3.45 -2.76 18.73
CA ASN A 574 -2.14 -2.17 18.96
C ASN A 574 -1.71 -1.27 17.78
N ASN A 575 -1.84 -1.74 16.54
CA ASN A 575 -1.40 -0.95 15.39
C ASN A 575 -2.31 0.26 15.15
N LEU A 576 -3.63 0.11 15.34
CA LEU A 576 -4.55 1.27 15.33
C LEU A 576 -4.20 2.28 16.44
N GLY A 577 -3.83 1.80 17.64
CA GLY A 577 -3.37 2.66 18.72
C GLY A 577 -2.12 3.46 18.33
N LEU A 578 -1.18 2.85 17.61
CA LEU A 578 0.03 3.52 17.11
C LEU A 578 -0.31 4.57 16.03
N VAL A 579 -1.27 4.29 15.15
CA VAL A 579 -1.78 5.24 14.15
C VAL A 579 -2.39 6.46 14.85
N LEU A 580 -3.33 6.24 15.77
CA LEU A 580 -3.99 7.31 16.52
C LEU A 580 -3.00 8.12 17.38
N GLU A 581 -1.97 7.46 17.93
CA GLU A 581 -0.92 8.14 18.69
C GLU A 581 -0.10 9.07 17.79
N ALA A 582 0.22 8.64 16.56
CA ALA A 582 0.96 9.44 15.59
C ALA A 582 0.16 10.67 15.13
N GLU A 583 -1.16 10.55 15.03
CA GLU A 583 -2.09 11.65 14.75
C GLU A 583 -2.30 12.60 15.94
N GLY A 584 -1.73 12.29 17.11
CA GLY A 584 -1.89 13.06 18.34
C GLY A 584 -3.20 12.78 19.09
N ASN A 585 -4.02 11.84 18.63
CA ASN A 585 -5.22 11.37 19.33
C ASN A 585 -4.85 10.39 20.47
N LEU A 586 -4.22 10.94 21.51
CA LEU A 586 -3.72 10.14 22.64
C LEU A 586 -4.82 9.40 23.41
N GLU A 587 -6.03 9.97 23.50
CA GLU A 587 -7.18 9.33 24.15
C GLU A 587 -7.68 8.13 23.34
N GLY A 588 -7.77 8.27 22.01
CA GLY A 588 -8.08 7.18 21.10
C GLY A 588 -7.02 6.08 21.18
N ALA A 589 -5.74 6.46 21.13
CA ALA A 589 -4.63 5.53 21.24
C ALA A 589 -4.67 4.73 22.56
N GLU A 590 -4.88 5.39 23.70
CA GLU A 590 -5.01 4.71 25.00
C GLU A 590 -6.15 3.70 25.01
N ARG A 591 -7.32 4.06 24.43
CA ARG A 591 -8.45 3.14 24.32
C ARG A 591 -8.10 1.89 23.51
N GLU A 592 -7.47 2.05 22.36
CA GLU A 592 -7.09 0.91 21.51
C GLU A 592 -6.00 0.06 22.16
N PHE A 593 -4.98 0.66 22.78
CA PHE A 593 -3.97 -0.10 23.51
C PHE A 593 -4.55 -0.86 24.71
N ARG A 594 -5.53 -0.30 25.42
CA ARG A 594 -6.27 -1.03 26.48
C ARG A 594 -7.03 -2.21 25.90
N ALA A 595 -7.71 -2.04 24.75
CA ALA A 595 -8.38 -3.14 24.06
C ALA A 595 -7.38 -4.23 23.62
N ALA A 596 -6.19 -3.84 23.17
CA ALA A 596 -5.11 -4.76 22.82
C ALA A 596 -4.64 -5.60 24.03
N VAL A 597 -4.35 -4.94 25.16
CA VAL A 597 -3.98 -5.63 26.41
C VAL A 597 -5.12 -6.49 26.94
N GLN A 598 -6.38 -6.07 26.78
CA GLN A 598 -7.52 -6.90 27.17
C GLN A 598 -7.63 -8.17 26.32
N ALA A 599 -7.40 -8.06 25.01
CA ALA A 599 -7.42 -9.20 24.09
C ALA A 599 -6.25 -10.17 24.32
N SER A 600 -5.07 -9.64 24.66
CA SER A 600 -3.88 -10.43 24.99
C SER A 600 -3.13 -9.83 26.19
N PRO A 601 -3.46 -10.25 27.44
CA PRO A 601 -2.90 -9.64 28.66
C PRO A 601 -1.39 -9.79 28.86
N LYS A 602 -0.75 -10.69 28.11
CA LYS A 602 0.70 -10.90 28.12
C LYS A 602 1.38 -10.37 26.85
N ASP A 603 0.66 -9.66 25.99
CA ASP A 603 1.28 -9.04 24.82
C ASP A 603 2.26 -7.94 25.28
N ARG A 604 3.55 -8.19 25.03
CA ARG A 604 4.64 -7.29 25.40
C ARG A 604 4.52 -5.94 24.70
N LEU A 605 4.20 -5.92 23.41
CA LEU A 605 4.14 -4.70 22.60
C LEU A 605 2.95 -3.83 23.05
N ALA A 606 1.77 -4.42 23.19
CA ALA A 606 0.57 -3.71 23.65
C ALA A 606 0.75 -3.10 25.05
N ARG A 607 1.35 -3.85 25.99
CA ARG A 607 1.65 -3.33 27.35
C ARG A 607 2.67 -2.20 27.33
N THR A 608 3.68 -2.31 26.46
CA THR A 608 4.71 -1.28 26.30
C THR A 608 4.12 0.02 25.77
N ASN A 609 3.30 -0.07 24.72
CA ASN A 609 2.68 1.07 24.07
C ASN A 609 1.61 1.73 24.96
N LEU A 610 0.79 0.92 25.65
CA LEU A 610 -0.14 1.43 26.67
C LEU A 610 0.59 2.20 27.77
N GLY A 611 1.68 1.64 28.30
CA GLY A 611 2.48 2.33 29.31
C GLY A 611 3.10 3.62 28.78
N GLY A 612 3.57 3.64 27.52
CA GLY A 612 4.09 4.83 26.87
C GLY A 612 3.05 5.95 26.73
N VAL A 613 1.84 5.63 26.24
CA VAL A 613 0.78 6.63 26.10
C VAL A 613 0.30 7.14 27.46
N MET A 614 0.22 6.27 28.49
CA MET A 614 -0.10 6.68 29.87
C MET A 614 0.91 7.69 30.43
N VAL A 615 2.20 7.54 30.10
CA VAL A 615 3.23 8.54 30.47
C VAL A 615 2.98 9.86 29.75
N LYS A 616 2.57 9.85 28.49
CA LYS A 616 2.24 11.06 27.72
C LYS A 616 0.98 11.75 28.25
N THR A 617 -0.05 10.99 28.65
CA THR A 617 -1.33 11.50 29.17
C THR A 617 -1.29 11.82 30.67
N GLY A 618 -0.17 11.60 31.35
CA GLY A 618 0.01 11.96 32.77
C GLY A 618 -0.57 10.94 33.77
N ARG A 619 -0.96 9.74 33.32
CA ARG A 619 -1.46 8.63 34.15
C ARG A 619 -0.30 7.87 34.79
N TYR A 620 0.51 8.57 35.58
CA TYR A 620 1.80 8.06 36.06
C TYR A 620 1.70 6.83 36.97
N GLU A 621 0.69 6.75 37.83
CA GLU A 621 0.49 5.62 38.74
C GLU A 621 0.11 4.33 37.99
N GLU A 622 -0.75 4.43 36.98
CA GLU A 622 -1.11 3.30 36.12
C GLU A 622 0.08 2.86 35.26
N ALA A 623 0.79 3.83 34.65
CA ALA A 623 2.01 3.58 33.89
C ALA A 623 3.07 2.87 34.74
N GLU A 624 3.25 3.28 35.99
CA GLU A 624 4.18 2.67 36.94
C GLU A 624 3.88 1.19 37.15
N SER A 625 2.62 0.88 37.47
CA SER A 625 2.18 -0.49 37.71
C SER A 625 2.37 -1.36 36.47
N LEU A 626 1.98 -0.86 35.30
CA LEU A 626 2.04 -1.60 34.05
C LEU A 626 3.47 -1.81 33.56
N LEU A 627 4.29 -0.75 33.48
CA LEU A 627 5.65 -0.82 32.95
C LEU A 627 6.56 -1.62 33.88
N SER A 628 6.46 -1.45 35.21
CA SER A 628 7.25 -2.24 36.16
C SER A 628 6.92 -3.74 36.09
N ALA A 629 5.64 -4.09 35.97
CA ALA A 629 5.23 -5.47 35.74
C ALA A 629 5.73 -6.01 34.39
N THR A 630 5.73 -5.18 33.34
CA THR A 630 6.20 -5.56 32.00
C THR A 630 7.72 -5.79 31.99
N ILE A 631 8.50 -4.96 32.69
CA ILE A 631 9.96 -5.17 32.86
C ILE A 631 10.23 -6.45 33.63
N ARG A 632 9.44 -6.78 34.65
CA ARG A 632 9.61 -8.04 35.39
C ARG A 632 9.38 -9.27 34.49
N ASP A 633 8.38 -9.21 33.62
CA ASP A 633 8.03 -10.32 32.72
C ASP A 633 8.97 -10.38 31.50
N TYR A 634 9.47 -9.22 31.05
CA TYR A 634 10.32 -9.05 29.86
C TYR A 634 11.53 -8.14 30.18
N PRO A 635 12.51 -8.64 30.97
CA PRO A 635 13.60 -7.80 31.51
C PRO A 635 14.53 -7.22 30.45
N ASP A 636 14.57 -7.81 29.25
CA ASP A 636 15.43 -7.38 28.15
C ASP A 636 14.70 -6.45 27.16
N ASN A 637 13.45 -6.06 27.42
CA ASN A 637 12.70 -5.23 26.50
C ASN A 637 13.13 -3.75 26.55
N ILE A 638 13.96 -3.34 25.57
CA ILE A 638 14.47 -1.97 25.44
C ILE A 638 13.34 -0.92 25.40
N PRO A 639 12.30 -1.04 24.56
CA PRO A 639 11.21 -0.06 24.52
C PRO A 639 10.49 0.13 25.87
N THR A 640 10.22 -0.95 26.62
CA THR A 640 9.63 -0.86 27.97
C THR A 640 10.58 -0.15 28.93
N MET A 641 11.87 -0.50 28.93
CA MET A 641 12.87 0.17 29.78
C MET A 641 12.97 1.67 29.48
N PHE A 642 12.93 2.04 28.20
CA PHE A 642 12.94 3.44 27.76
C PHE A 642 11.68 4.20 28.22
N ASN A 643 10.48 3.63 28.03
CA ASN A 643 9.23 4.24 28.49
C ASN A 643 9.19 4.36 30.02
N TYR A 644 9.76 3.40 30.74
CA TYR A 644 9.87 3.46 32.19
C TYR A 644 10.89 4.51 32.67
N ALA A 645 11.99 4.68 31.94
CA ALA A 645 12.94 5.78 32.18
C ALA A 645 12.29 7.15 31.98
N LEU A 646 11.47 7.29 30.93
CA LEU A 646 10.68 8.51 30.69
C LEU A 646 9.70 8.77 31.83
N LEU A 647 8.99 7.74 32.32
CA LEU A 647 8.12 7.86 33.50
C LEU A 647 8.90 8.37 34.72
N ARG A 648 10.08 7.80 34.99
CA ARG A 648 10.96 8.23 36.08
C ARG A 648 11.40 9.69 35.92
N GLN A 649 11.72 10.12 34.71
CA GLN A 649 12.05 11.51 34.42
C GLN A 649 10.85 12.45 34.63
N LYS A 650 9.64 12.08 34.18
CA LYS A 650 8.41 12.86 34.37
C LYS A 650 8.00 12.98 35.84
N THR A 651 8.33 11.97 36.65
CA THR A 651 8.11 11.97 38.11
C THR A 651 9.29 12.52 38.92
N ASN A 652 10.24 13.23 38.26
CA ASN A 652 11.42 13.86 38.86
C ASN A 652 12.41 12.89 39.57
N ARG A 653 12.37 11.59 39.25
CA ARG A 653 13.29 10.56 39.77
C ARG A 653 14.48 10.39 38.82
N PHE A 654 15.29 11.45 38.68
CA PHE A 654 16.33 11.54 37.63
C PHE A 654 17.44 10.48 37.74
N GLN A 655 17.81 10.08 38.96
CA GLN A 655 18.82 9.05 39.14
C GLN A 655 18.33 7.68 38.63
N GLU A 656 17.09 7.30 38.96
CA GLU A 656 16.49 6.07 38.44
C GLU A 656 16.31 6.11 36.92
N ALA A 657 15.91 7.26 36.36
CA ALA A 657 15.83 7.45 34.92
C ALA A 657 17.21 7.25 34.25
N ALA A 658 18.26 7.86 34.80
CA ALA A 658 19.62 7.72 34.29
C ALA A 658 20.10 6.26 34.31
N ASP A 659 19.81 5.51 35.38
CA ASP A 659 20.20 4.10 35.48
C ASP A 659 19.46 3.22 34.47
N LEU A 660 18.19 3.51 34.20
CA LEU A 660 17.42 2.83 33.15
C LEU A 660 17.94 3.19 31.75
N TYR A 661 18.23 4.46 31.46
CA TYR A 661 18.83 4.84 30.17
C TYR A 661 20.19 4.21 29.96
N ARG A 662 21.03 4.08 31.00
CA ARG A 662 22.29 3.33 30.90
C ARG A 662 22.05 1.85 30.57
N LYS A 663 21.02 1.22 31.13
CA LYS A 663 20.64 -0.16 30.75
C LYS A 663 20.18 -0.25 29.30
N VAL A 664 19.41 0.74 28.83
CA VAL A 664 19.04 0.84 27.41
C VAL A 664 20.30 0.93 26.54
N LEU A 665 21.21 1.85 26.84
CA LEU A 665 22.45 2.06 26.07
C LEU A 665 23.44 0.89 26.16
N ALA A 666 23.41 0.12 27.25
CA ALA A 666 24.20 -1.11 27.36
C ALA A 666 23.70 -2.21 26.44
N ARG A 667 22.42 -2.16 26.03
CA ARG A 667 21.80 -3.14 25.11
C ARG A 667 21.66 -2.62 23.70
N ASP A 668 21.53 -1.31 23.54
CA ASP A 668 21.52 -0.61 22.25
C ASP A 668 22.35 0.68 22.36
N PRO A 669 23.68 0.58 22.16
CA PRO A 669 24.58 1.74 22.19
C PRO A 669 24.24 2.80 21.14
N ALA A 670 23.51 2.45 20.08
CA ALA A 670 23.09 3.36 19.01
C ALA A 670 21.78 4.11 19.33
N HIS A 671 21.13 3.84 20.47
CA HIS A 671 19.87 4.48 20.84
C HIS A 671 20.04 5.97 21.20
N LEU A 672 19.99 6.83 20.19
CA LEU A 672 20.22 8.27 20.34
C LEU A 672 19.24 8.96 21.29
N ASP A 673 17.95 8.59 21.27
CA ASP A 673 16.97 9.22 22.16
C ASP A 673 17.18 8.84 23.63
N ALA A 674 17.68 7.64 23.93
CA ALA A 674 18.05 7.24 25.28
C ALA A 674 19.30 8.00 25.76
N ARG A 675 20.26 8.22 24.85
CA ARG A 675 21.45 9.04 25.12
C ARG A 675 21.10 10.51 25.38
N LEU A 676 20.24 11.09 24.56
CA LEU A 676 19.71 12.45 24.73
C LEU A 676 19.01 12.61 26.09
N ASN A 677 18.07 11.70 26.42
CA ASN A 677 17.33 11.78 27.68
C ASN A 677 18.18 11.45 28.92
N LEU A 678 19.21 10.61 28.79
CA LEU A 678 20.24 10.44 29.82
C LEU A 678 20.97 11.76 30.07
N GLY A 679 21.38 12.46 29.02
CA GLY A 679 21.98 13.80 29.11
C GLY A 679 21.08 14.78 29.86
N HIS A 680 19.80 14.85 29.51
CA HIS A 680 18.84 15.71 30.23
C HIS A 680 18.67 15.32 31.70
N SER A 681 18.60 14.02 32.01
CA SER A 681 18.54 13.54 33.39
C SER A 681 19.80 13.93 34.19
N LEU A 682 20.99 13.85 33.58
CA LEU A 682 22.26 14.26 34.19
C LEU A 682 22.34 15.77 34.46
N VAL A 683 21.86 16.60 33.53
CA VAL A 683 21.74 18.06 33.72
C VAL A 683 20.83 18.38 34.91
N ARG A 684 19.72 17.66 35.07
CA ARG A 684 18.81 17.84 36.23
C ARG A 684 19.45 17.44 37.56
N MET A 685 20.50 16.64 37.53
CA MET A 685 21.31 16.25 38.70
C MET A 685 22.59 17.11 38.85
N GLY A 686 22.80 18.13 38.01
CA GLY A 686 23.99 18.98 38.03
C GLY A 686 25.26 18.32 37.48
N ARG A 687 25.17 17.14 36.87
CA ARG A 687 26.29 16.38 36.27
C ARG A 687 26.56 16.87 34.84
N ASN A 688 26.88 18.16 34.71
CA ASN A 688 26.90 18.86 33.43
C ASN A 688 27.99 18.37 32.46
N ASP A 689 29.19 18.04 32.94
CA ASP A 689 30.28 17.56 32.08
C ASP A 689 29.96 16.23 31.40
N GLU A 690 29.34 15.30 32.14
CA GLU A 690 28.89 14.02 31.58
C GLU A 690 27.77 14.23 30.56
N ALA A 691 26.81 15.11 30.86
CA ALA A 691 25.73 15.42 29.94
C ALA A 691 26.23 16.04 28.63
N GLU A 692 27.20 16.95 28.71
CA GLU A 692 27.83 17.62 27.57
C GLU A 692 28.48 16.60 26.61
N GLY A 693 29.14 15.58 27.14
CA GLY A 693 29.68 14.45 26.37
C GLY A 693 28.60 13.69 25.59
N LEU A 694 27.49 13.38 26.24
CA LEU A 694 26.36 12.67 25.61
C LEU A 694 25.67 13.50 24.54
N PHE A 695 25.44 14.80 24.78
CA PHE A 695 24.86 15.67 23.76
C PHE A 695 25.77 15.82 22.53
N ARG A 696 27.10 15.93 22.73
CA ARG A 696 28.05 15.93 21.61
C ARG A 696 28.06 14.62 20.85
N GLU A 697 27.89 13.48 21.52
CA GLU A 697 27.71 12.18 20.86
C GLU A 697 26.45 12.13 19.99
N VAL A 698 25.33 12.68 20.49
CA VAL A 698 24.11 12.81 19.69
C VAL A 698 24.36 13.71 18.49
N LEU A 699 24.97 14.89 18.67
CA LEU A 699 25.24 15.85 17.60
C LEU A 699 26.27 15.37 16.56
N ARG A 700 27.16 14.44 16.92
CA ARG A 700 28.04 13.77 15.95
C ARG A 700 27.26 12.94 14.94
N GLN A 701 26.11 12.39 15.33
CA GLN A 701 25.26 11.55 14.48
C GLN A 701 24.08 12.33 13.90
N ARG A 702 23.51 13.28 14.67
CA ARG A 702 22.44 14.19 14.26
C ARG A 702 22.89 15.65 14.43
N PRO A 703 23.69 16.21 13.50
CA PRO A 703 24.21 17.58 13.63
C PRO A 703 23.13 18.67 13.76
N SER A 704 21.93 18.38 13.27
CA SER A 704 20.77 19.29 13.30
C SER A 704 19.80 19.01 14.46
N ASP A 705 20.18 18.21 15.46
CA ASP A 705 19.32 17.91 16.62
C ASP A 705 19.20 19.13 17.55
N ALA A 706 18.06 19.82 17.46
CA ALA A 706 17.76 21.01 18.25
C ALA A 706 17.70 20.73 19.76
N ASN A 707 17.24 19.54 20.17
CA ASN A 707 17.12 19.14 21.58
C ASN A 707 18.49 18.89 22.21
N ALA A 708 19.39 18.20 21.50
CA ALA A 708 20.77 18.00 21.96
C ALA A 708 21.53 19.35 22.05
N THR A 709 21.34 20.22 21.06
CA THR A 709 21.90 21.58 21.06
C THR A 709 21.36 22.41 22.24
N PHE A 710 20.06 22.31 22.52
CA PHE A 710 19.44 22.96 23.67
C PHE A 710 20.00 22.41 24.99
N GLY A 711 20.20 21.09 25.08
CA GLY A 711 20.84 20.41 26.21
C GLY A 711 22.24 20.94 26.51
N LEU A 712 23.07 21.17 25.48
CA LEU A 712 24.37 21.82 25.63
C LEU A 712 24.25 23.23 26.20
N GLY A 713 23.26 24.01 25.72
CA GLY A 713 23.00 25.36 26.24
C GLY A 713 22.64 25.37 27.73
N ILE A 714 21.80 24.44 28.18
CA ILE A 714 21.45 24.31 29.60
C ILE A 714 22.66 23.88 30.43
N ALA A 715 23.44 22.90 29.96
CA ALA A 715 24.64 22.45 30.67
C ALA A 715 25.68 23.58 30.80
N ALA A 716 25.90 24.36 29.75
CA ALA A 716 26.79 25.52 29.75
C ALA A 716 26.30 26.62 30.72
N ALA A 717 25.00 26.93 30.70
CA ALA A 717 24.42 27.91 31.61
C ALA A 717 24.59 27.51 33.09
N GLN A 718 24.37 26.23 33.42
CA GLN A 718 24.58 25.74 34.79
C GLN A 718 26.07 25.77 35.20
N LYS A 719 26.99 25.63 34.24
CA LYS A 719 28.45 25.80 34.45
C LYS A 719 28.90 27.26 34.49
N GLN A 720 27.98 28.22 34.38
CA GLN A 720 28.27 29.67 34.27
C GLN A 720 29.06 30.07 33.01
N ASP A 721 29.09 29.22 31.99
CA ASP A 721 29.57 29.58 30.65
C ASP A 721 28.45 30.26 29.87
N LEU A 722 28.18 31.52 30.23
CA LEU A 722 27.13 32.34 29.63
C LEU A 722 27.35 32.54 28.11
N PRO A 723 28.56 32.81 27.60
CA PRO A 723 28.80 32.90 26.16
C PRO A 723 28.49 31.60 25.42
N GLY A 724 28.94 30.45 25.93
CA GLY A 724 28.65 29.14 25.34
C GLY A 724 27.16 28.81 25.35
N ALA A 725 26.47 29.11 26.46
CA ALA A 725 25.02 28.93 26.57
C ALA A 725 24.24 29.77 25.55
N ALA A 726 24.58 31.06 25.41
CA ALA A 726 23.93 31.94 24.43
C ALA A 726 24.14 31.46 22.99
N ALA A 727 25.36 31.01 22.64
CA ALA A 727 25.64 30.45 21.32
C ALA A 727 24.80 29.20 21.04
N ALA A 728 24.72 28.27 22.00
CA ALA A 728 23.91 27.08 21.87
C ALA A 728 22.41 27.39 21.74
N PHE A 729 21.85 28.31 22.55
CA PHE A 729 20.44 28.67 22.44
C PHE A 729 20.10 29.39 21.12
N ARG A 730 21.00 30.22 20.58
CA ARG A 730 20.82 30.78 19.23
C ARG A 730 20.82 29.68 18.19
N LYS A 731 21.74 28.73 18.28
CA LYS A 731 21.77 27.58 17.35
C LYS A 731 20.51 26.72 17.46
N THR A 732 19.97 26.52 18.66
CA THR A 732 18.67 25.88 18.83
C THR A 732 17.56 26.65 18.11
N LEU A 733 17.54 27.99 18.18
CA LEU A 733 16.53 28.81 17.50
C LEU A 733 16.73 28.90 15.98
N GLU A 734 17.96 28.69 15.49
CA GLU A 734 18.21 28.50 14.05
C GLU A 734 17.62 27.18 13.55
N LEU A 735 17.73 26.11 14.36
CA LEU A 735 17.23 24.78 14.03
C LEU A 735 15.72 24.62 14.25
N ASP A 736 15.21 25.25 15.32
CA ASP A 736 13.79 25.30 15.69
C ASP A 736 13.42 26.73 16.12
N PRO A 737 12.96 27.57 15.17
CA PRO A 737 12.54 28.94 15.44
C PRO A 737 11.43 29.06 16.49
N ASN A 738 10.64 28.00 16.70
CA ASN A 738 9.50 27.97 17.61
C ASN A 738 9.85 27.46 19.01
N HIS A 739 11.13 27.17 19.29
CA HIS A 739 11.57 26.62 20.57
C HIS A 739 11.46 27.64 21.73
N GLU A 740 10.30 27.73 22.38
CA GLU A 740 10.02 28.74 23.42
C GLU A 740 11.01 28.71 24.60
N SER A 741 11.41 27.51 25.04
CA SER A 741 12.35 27.36 26.15
C SER A 741 13.75 27.89 25.79
N ALA A 742 14.21 27.71 24.55
CA ALA A 742 15.50 28.26 24.11
C ALA A 742 15.44 29.78 24.05
N ARG A 743 14.33 30.35 23.54
CA ARG A 743 14.10 31.80 23.51
C ARG A 743 14.12 32.43 24.90
N ARG A 744 13.43 31.81 25.87
CA ARG A 744 13.42 32.26 27.27
C ARG A 744 14.81 32.17 27.90
N ASN A 745 15.51 31.06 27.73
CA ASN A 745 16.85 30.88 28.30
C ASN A 745 17.90 31.81 27.65
N LEU A 746 17.83 32.04 26.34
CA LEU A 746 18.69 33.00 25.65
C LEU A 746 18.52 34.40 26.23
N THR A 747 17.26 34.85 26.38
CA THR A 747 16.95 36.16 26.98
C THR A 747 17.55 36.29 28.39
N ALA A 748 17.39 35.25 29.22
CA ALA A 748 17.92 35.26 30.59
C ALA A 748 19.47 35.30 30.62
N VAL A 749 20.13 34.55 29.73
CA VAL A 749 21.60 34.54 29.64
C VAL A 749 22.13 35.87 29.11
N GLU A 750 21.49 36.47 28.11
CA GLU A 750 21.91 37.77 27.56
C GLU A 750 21.75 38.89 28.59
N GLN A 751 20.69 38.88 29.39
CA GLN A 751 20.52 39.80 30.51
C GLN A 751 21.62 39.61 31.58
N ALA A 752 22.01 38.37 31.87
CA ALA A 752 23.07 38.08 32.82
C ALA A 752 24.47 38.48 32.31
N MET A 753 24.69 38.52 30.99
CA MET A 753 25.94 38.99 30.38
C MET A 753 26.03 40.53 30.23
N GLY A 754 24.88 41.21 30.22
CA GLY A 754 24.78 42.67 30.09
C GLY A 754 24.83 43.46 31.39
N ASN A 755 24.83 42.77 32.54
CA ASN A 755 25.11 43.30 33.87
C ASN A 755 26.54 42.93 34.29
#